data_AF-A0A3R6CT11-F1
#
_entry.id   AF-A0A3R6CT11-F1
#
_cell.length_a   1.000
_cell.length_b   1.000
_cell.length_c   1.000
_cell.angle_alpha   90.00
_cell.angle_beta   90.00
_cell.angle_gamma   90.00
#
_symmetry.space_group_name_H-M   'P 1'
#
loop_
_entity.id
_entity.type
_entity.pdbx_description
1 polymer ?
#
loop_
_entity_poly.entity_id
_entity_poly.type
_entity_poly.pdbx_seq_one_letter_code
_entity_poly.pdbx_strand_id
1 'polypeptide(L)'
;MSRGIVMKRKTIGVLVGGITDDFTRLLCHGVIERAKTLDVNIVVIPGKFLDREYPETSDIYYEYQYQTLFSYATKENLDGVIVASSCIGCFATKERISEFMKRYLQMPCVIVAADEPDQICVRYDNGAGIREGLNYMIEELGYTRIGMIGGPDSNYDAKERRRTYIDVLEAHGIEFDPGLYVEGNLTSESKEVFRDILDRNPDMQGVFCVNDSCASGFYEELKARGILPGRDISVMGYDDIEWATQIYPTLSTVRADAGKLGSEAVNLMVRLIDGKQVESKILPTEFVRRDSFCKKGGSRKRSKNVIEGYLSMNHMLSEQWEERNKTQFKMKTFIQKVLSFDRGNDRSYGEILGTMDWLDIENAFIFLYKEPIIHLIGEPFELPDQLYLKTKDLKEKVSSVITVNQKVSSSNLYDFESLGVEEAGIYVLLPLYSNEILYGVLLCDLTEGVLVNGEFLGNQVSAAVKMINLLKTNEEIMKRLEESMAILQKNNIMLDNLSKQDPLTGIMNRRGFFDRSLQLLKECEEQKRTATVFYADMNSLKIINDRYGHDEGDFSLKTIGDILIKSVGDNGIVGRIGGDEYCCLVLGLKDSDAADAFAEEVYSSFEEFNEHCDKPYKVSVSLGNCQIVEYNKKGLQNAMTMADEKLYEVKKYRKKDVVKVKN
;
A
#
# COMPACT_ATOMS: atom_id res chain seq x y z
N MET A 1 -31.01 -27.51 31.16
CA MET A 1 -30.63 -27.53 29.73
C MET A 1 -29.12 -27.49 29.67
N SER A 2 -28.51 -28.64 29.42
CA SER A 2 -27.08 -28.81 29.16
C SER A 2 -26.70 -27.99 27.93
N ARG A 3 -25.86 -26.97 28.10
CA ARG A 3 -25.14 -26.32 26.99
C ARG A 3 -24.29 -27.43 26.35
N GLY A 4 -24.74 -27.94 25.20
CA GLY A 4 -23.94 -28.84 24.40
C GLY A 4 -22.62 -28.16 24.07
N ILE A 5 -21.52 -28.89 24.22
CA ILE A 5 -20.21 -28.46 23.74
C ILE A 5 -20.36 -28.31 22.22
N VAL A 6 -20.43 -27.07 21.73
CA VAL A 6 -20.37 -26.79 20.29
C VAL A 6 -18.94 -27.15 19.89
N MET A 7 -18.77 -28.24 19.16
CA MET A 7 -17.48 -28.60 18.58
C MET A 7 -17.12 -27.51 17.57
N LYS A 8 -15.96 -26.86 17.76
CA LYS A 8 -15.43 -25.88 16.80
C LYS A 8 -15.33 -26.55 15.42
N ARG A 9 -15.82 -25.89 14.36
CA ARG A 9 -15.69 -26.41 13.00
C ARG A 9 -14.22 -26.52 12.62
N LYS A 10 -13.89 -27.60 11.91
CA LYS A 10 -12.53 -27.81 11.40
C LYS A 10 -12.23 -26.78 10.32
N THR A 11 -11.01 -26.25 10.32
CA THR A 11 -10.51 -25.35 9.28
C THR A 11 -9.28 -25.94 8.62
N ILE A 12 -9.38 -26.19 7.31
CA ILE A 12 -8.33 -26.83 6.51
C ILE A 12 -7.74 -25.80 5.54
N GLY A 13 -6.42 -25.68 5.54
CA GLY A 13 -5.70 -24.88 4.53
C GLY A 13 -5.47 -25.67 3.25
N VAL A 14 -5.56 -25.03 2.09
CA VAL A 14 -5.26 -25.64 0.79
C VAL A 14 -4.21 -24.79 0.08
N LEU A 15 -2.96 -25.24 0.10
CA LEU A 15 -1.82 -24.54 -0.44
C LEU A 15 -1.66 -24.91 -1.91
N VAL A 16 -1.71 -23.90 -2.77
CA VAL A 16 -1.71 -24.04 -4.23
C VAL A 16 -0.74 -23.04 -4.86
N GLY A 17 -0.52 -23.18 -6.18
CA GLY A 17 0.23 -22.23 -6.99
C GLY A 17 -0.54 -20.91 -7.17
N GLY A 18 -0.88 -20.56 -8.41
CA GLY A 18 -1.77 -19.44 -8.72
C GLY A 18 -3.24 -19.82 -8.51
N ILE A 19 -4.06 -18.86 -8.06
CA ILE A 19 -5.51 -19.07 -7.90
C ILE A 19 -6.24 -19.21 -9.24
N THR A 20 -5.68 -18.61 -10.29
CA THR A 20 -6.18 -18.61 -11.67
C THR A 20 -5.63 -19.75 -12.52
N ASP A 21 -4.73 -20.58 -11.97
CA ASP A 21 -4.20 -21.74 -12.68
C ASP A 21 -5.31 -22.79 -12.90
N ASP A 22 -5.37 -23.38 -14.10
CA ASP A 22 -6.42 -24.34 -14.45
C ASP A 22 -6.48 -25.54 -13.50
N PHE A 23 -5.31 -26.07 -13.12
CA PHE A 23 -5.22 -27.15 -12.14
C PHE A 23 -5.80 -26.72 -10.79
N THR A 24 -5.43 -25.54 -10.29
CA THR A 24 -5.92 -25.00 -9.01
C THR A 24 -7.44 -24.83 -9.04
N ARG A 25 -7.98 -24.29 -10.14
CA ARG A 25 -9.42 -24.09 -10.32
C ARG A 25 -10.20 -25.40 -10.23
N LEU A 26 -9.78 -26.40 -11.01
CA LEU A 26 -10.42 -27.71 -11.02
C LEU A 26 -10.27 -28.44 -9.67
N LEU A 27 -9.09 -28.36 -9.05
CA LEU A 27 -8.85 -28.88 -7.70
C LEU A 27 -9.82 -28.25 -6.69
N CYS A 28 -9.97 -26.92 -6.73
CA CYS A 28 -10.84 -26.17 -5.83
C CYS A 28 -12.31 -26.57 -5.99
N HIS A 29 -12.81 -26.85 -7.20
CA HIS A 29 -14.19 -27.33 -7.39
C HIS A 29 -14.47 -28.60 -6.57
N GLY A 30 -13.56 -29.56 -6.61
CA GLY A 30 -13.67 -30.79 -5.82
C GLY A 30 -13.57 -30.57 -4.32
N VAL A 31 -12.64 -29.71 -3.90
CA VAL A 31 -12.50 -29.29 -2.50
C VAL A 31 -13.79 -28.64 -2.01
N ILE A 32 -14.36 -27.71 -2.79
CA ILE A 32 -15.58 -26.96 -2.48
C ILE A 32 -16.77 -27.90 -2.30
N GLU A 33 -16.99 -28.79 -3.27
CA GLU A 33 -18.07 -29.76 -3.22
C GLU A 33 -17.96 -30.63 -1.96
N ARG A 34 -16.75 -31.14 -1.68
CA ARG A 34 -16.57 -32.04 -0.55
C ARG A 34 -16.66 -31.34 0.80
N ALA A 35 -16.09 -30.14 0.93
CA ALA A 35 -16.13 -29.36 2.15
C ALA A 35 -17.57 -29.07 2.60
N LYS A 36 -18.45 -28.72 1.65
CA LYS A 36 -19.89 -28.53 1.91
C LYS A 36 -20.55 -29.80 2.47
N THR A 37 -20.20 -30.97 1.94
CA THR A 37 -20.78 -32.24 2.43
C THR A 37 -20.30 -32.65 3.83
N LEU A 38 -19.14 -32.16 4.26
CA LEU A 38 -18.51 -32.53 5.53
C LEU A 38 -18.59 -31.43 6.61
N ASP A 39 -19.21 -30.28 6.29
CA ASP A 39 -19.35 -29.11 7.17
C ASP A 39 -18.01 -28.63 7.76
N VAL A 40 -17.02 -28.40 6.88
CA VAL A 40 -15.68 -27.91 7.24
C VAL A 40 -15.36 -26.60 6.53
N ASN A 41 -14.58 -25.75 7.19
CA ASN A 41 -14.06 -24.53 6.58
C ASN A 41 -12.84 -24.85 5.72
N ILE A 42 -12.74 -24.18 4.57
CA ILE A 42 -11.58 -24.23 3.67
C ILE A 42 -10.95 -22.84 3.57
N VAL A 43 -9.63 -22.77 3.62
CA VAL A 43 -8.88 -21.56 3.26
C VAL A 43 -7.87 -21.90 2.17
N VAL A 44 -8.13 -21.46 0.95
CA VAL A 44 -7.21 -21.59 -0.17
C VAL A 44 -6.12 -20.51 -0.06
N ILE A 45 -4.87 -20.94 -0.15
CA ILE A 45 -3.66 -20.11 0.02
C ILE A 45 -2.85 -20.22 -1.27
N PRO A 46 -3.10 -19.35 -2.26
CA PRO A 46 -2.39 -19.32 -3.53
C PRO A 46 -1.04 -18.62 -3.34
N GLY A 47 0.01 -19.37 -3.04
CA GLY A 47 1.34 -18.81 -2.79
C GLY A 47 2.25 -18.75 -4.03
N LYS A 48 1.72 -19.06 -5.21
CA LYS A 48 2.45 -19.19 -6.48
C LYS A 48 3.61 -20.19 -6.35
N PHE A 49 4.73 -19.90 -7.01
CA PHE A 49 5.78 -20.87 -7.28
C PHE A 49 7.05 -20.57 -6.50
N LEU A 50 7.69 -21.61 -5.97
CA LEU A 50 9.00 -21.53 -5.33
C LEU A 50 10.10 -21.36 -6.38
N ASP A 51 11.12 -20.57 -6.04
CA ASP A 51 12.35 -20.35 -6.81
C ASP A 51 12.14 -19.91 -8.28
N ARG A 52 10.93 -19.46 -8.64
CA ARG A 52 10.65 -18.86 -9.96
C ARG A 52 11.51 -17.61 -10.14
N GLU A 53 12.12 -17.48 -11.31
CA GLU A 53 12.84 -16.26 -11.68
C GLU A 53 11.86 -15.13 -12.01
N TYR A 54 12.15 -13.94 -11.49
CA TYR A 54 11.38 -12.72 -11.73
C TYR A 54 12.31 -11.66 -12.32
N PRO A 55 12.45 -11.57 -13.66
CA PRO A 55 13.25 -10.53 -14.28
C PRO A 55 12.70 -9.13 -13.96
N GLU A 56 13.55 -8.16 -13.62
CA GLU A 56 13.14 -6.79 -13.24
C GLU A 56 12.28 -6.08 -14.29
N THR A 57 12.44 -6.44 -15.57
CA THR A 57 11.69 -5.87 -16.69
C THR A 57 10.35 -6.56 -16.94
N SER A 58 10.00 -7.59 -16.16
CA SER A 58 8.81 -8.40 -16.36
C SER A 58 7.60 -7.84 -15.61
N ASP A 59 6.41 -7.94 -16.22
CA ASP A 59 5.14 -7.54 -15.60
C ASP A 59 4.82 -8.33 -14.32
N ILE A 60 5.44 -9.51 -14.15
CA ILE A 60 5.27 -10.38 -12.98
C ILE A 60 6.32 -10.13 -11.89
N TYR A 61 7.18 -9.11 -12.01
CA TYR A 61 8.35 -8.94 -11.13
C TYR A 61 8.01 -9.01 -9.63
N TYR A 62 6.89 -8.42 -9.23
CA TYR A 62 6.47 -8.37 -7.82
C TYR A 62 5.56 -9.53 -7.40
N GLU A 63 5.36 -10.56 -8.23
CA GLU A 63 4.51 -11.70 -7.87
C GLU A 63 5.12 -12.59 -6.77
N TYR A 64 6.42 -12.46 -6.46
CA TYR A 64 7.04 -13.15 -5.33
C TYR A 64 6.34 -12.82 -3.99
N GLN A 65 5.64 -11.68 -3.90
CA GLN A 65 4.87 -11.29 -2.72
C GLN A 65 3.79 -12.32 -2.34
N TYR A 66 3.27 -13.10 -3.30
CA TYR A 66 2.34 -14.20 -3.02
C TYR A 66 2.94 -15.28 -2.12
N GLN A 67 4.27 -15.50 -2.16
CA GLN A 67 4.91 -16.52 -1.32
C GLN A 67 4.77 -16.23 0.18
N THR A 68 4.58 -14.95 0.57
CA THR A 68 4.34 -14.56 1.96
C THR A 68 3.08 -15.20 2.55
N LEU A 69 2.10 -15.54 1.69
CA LEU A 69 0.85 -16.19 2.10
C LEU A 69 1.08 -17.56 2.74
N PHE A 70 2.13 -18.28 2.35
CA PHE A 70 2.46 -19.57 2.96
C PHE A 70 2.77 -19.44 4.47
N SER A 71 3.26 -18.28 4.93
CA SER A 71 3.49 -18.06 6.36
C SER A 71 2.21 -17.91 7.19
N TYR A 72 1.04 -17.73 6.54
CA TYR A 72 -0.26 -17.67 7.20
C TYR A 72 -0.86 -19.05 7.52
N ALA A 73 -0.30 -20.13 6.99
CA ALA A 73 -0.70 -21.49 7.34
C ALA A 73 0.09 -22.01 8.54
N THR A 74 -0.50 -21.98 9.73
CA THR A 74 0.16 -22.44 10.97
C THR A 74 -0.70 -23.45 11.74
N LYS A 75 -0.08 -24.24 12.62
CA LYS A 75 -0.80 -25.23 13.45
C LYS A 75 -1.73 -24.57 14.47
N GLU A 76 -1.51 -23.29 14.77
CA GLU A 76 -2.31 -22.52 15.70
C GLU A 76 -3.64 -22.06 15.06
N ASN A 77 -3.67 -21.86 13.74
CA ASN A 77 -4.83 -21.33 13.04
C ASN A 77 -5.53 -22.31 12.08
N LEU A 78 -4.90 -23.45 11.77
CA LEU A 78 -5.45 -24.51 10.92
C LEU A 78 -5.37 -25.88 11.61
N ASP A 79 -6.35 -26.74 11.36
CA ASP A 79 -6.39 -28.12 11.85
C ASP A 79 -5.60 -29.10 10.95
N GLY A 80 -5.33 -28.70 9.71
CA GLY A 80 -4.54 -29.46 8.75
C GLY A 80 -4.39 -28.74 7.41
N VAL A 81 -3.48 -29.23 6.57
CA VAL A 81 -3.15 -28.61 5.28
C VAL A 81 -3.11 -29.61 4.13
N ILE A 82 -3.77 -29.26 3.03
CA ILE A 82 -3.67 -29.95 1.75
C ILE A 82 -2.66 -29.17 0.91
N VAL A 83 -1.67 -29.84 0.33
CA VAL A 83 -0.57 -29.16 -0.38
C VAL A 83 -0.39 -29.71 -1.78
N ALA A 84 -0.54 -28.85 -2.79
CA ALA A 84 -0.21 -29.14 -4.19
C ALA A 84 1.29 -28.91 -4.46
N SER A 85 2.15 -29.73 -3.81
CA SER A 85 3.60 -29.51 -3.76
C SER A 85 4.27 -29.49 -5.14
N SER A 86 3.86 -30.38 -6.06
CA SER A 86 4.41 -30.42 -7.42
C SER A 86 4.07 -29.18 -8.25
N CYS A 87 2.91 -28.56 -8.00
CA CYS A 87 2.53 -27.31 -8.66
C CYS A 87 3.32 -26.14 -8.10
N ILE A 88 3.37 -26.02 -6.76
CA ILE A 88 4.13 -24.98 -6.06
C ILE A 88 5.64 -25.05 -6.39
N GLY A 89 6.17 -26.26 -6.52
CA GLY A 89 7.59 -26.52 -6.73
C GLY A 89 8.02 -26.65 -8.19
N CYS A 90 7.22 -26.22 -9.17
CA CYS A 90 7.51 -26.49 -10.59
C CYS A 90 8.83 -25.89 -11.11
N PHE A 91 9.36 -24.84 -10.47
CA PHE A 91 10.67 -24.24 -10.76
C PHE A 91 11.74 -24.59 -9.71
N ALA A 92 11.38 -25.34 -8.67
CA ALA A 92 12.25 -25.61 -7.52
C ALA A 92 12.88 -27.00 -7.59
N THR A 93 13.98 -27.18 -6.86
CA THR A 93 14.60 -28.51 -6.67
C THR A 93 13.80 -29.34 -5.68
N LYS A 94 14.00 -30.67 -5.70
CA LYS A 94 13.34 -31.58 -4.73
C LYS A 94 13.75 -31.27 -3.29
N GLU A 95 15.01 -30.91 -3.08
CA GLU A 95 15.55 -30.52 -1.78
C GLU A 95 14.84 -29.28 -1.25
N ARG A 96 14.59 -28.29 -2.12
CA ARG A 96 13.86 -27.07 -1.78
C ARG A 96 12.39 -27.36 -1.42
N ILE A 97 11.71 -28.19 -2.20
CA ILE A 97 10.32 -28.60 -1.92
C ILE A 97 10.27 -29.33 -0.57
N SER A 98 11.20 -30.25 -0.32
CA SER A 98 11.30 -30.96 0.96
C SER A 98 11.52 -29.99 2.14
N GLU A 99 12.39 -28.99 1.98
CA GLU A 99 12.58 -27.93 2.98
C GLU A 99 11.30 -27.14 3.24
N PHE A 100 10.60 -26.72 2.19
CA PHE A 100 9.31 -26.03 2.29
C PHE A 100 8.28 -26.88 3.05
N MET A 101 8.21 -28.19 2.78
CA MET A 101 7.25 -29.09 3.40
C MET A 101 7.49 -29.29 4.90
N LYS A 102 8.74 -29.24 5.39
CA LYS A 102 9.07 -29.49 6.82
C LYS A 102 8.23 -28.68 7.82
N ARG A 103 7.81 -27.47 7.46
CA ARG A 103 6.99 -26.63 8.36
C ARG A 103 5.57 -27.14 8.52
N TYR A 104 5.05 -27.87 7.55
CA TYR A 104 3.68 -28.38 7.50
C TYR A 104 3.55 -29.82 8.01
N LEU A 105 4.64 -30.59 7.98
CA LEU A 105 4.66 -31.97 8.48
C LEU A 105 4.41 -32.09 10.01
N GLN A 106 4.35 -30.97 10.71
CA GLN A 106 4.04 -30.90 12.15
C GLN A 106 2.53 -30.91 12.45
N MET A 107 1.68 -30.90 11.43
CA MET A 107 0.22 -31.00 11.53
C MET A 107 -0.31 -32.01 10.50
N PRO A 108 -1.59 -32.44 10.58
CA PRO A 108 -2.21 -33.26 9.53
C PRO A 108 -1.96 -32.68 8.14
N CYS A 109 -1.31 -33.45 7.28
CA CYS A 109 -0.86 -33.03 5.96
C CYS A 109 -1.29 -34.05 4.91
N VAL A 110 -1.91 -33.59 3.82
CA VAL A 110 -2.24 -34.42 2.65
C VAL A 110 -1.65 -33.76 1.42
N ILE A 111 -0.89 -34.52 0.63
CA ILE A 111 -0.23 -34.01 -0.57
C ILE A 111 -1.03 -34.44 -1.79
N VAL A 112 -1.23 -33.52 -2.75
CA VAL A 112 -1.94 -33.82 -4.00
C VAL A 112 -1.00 -33.72 -5.20
N ALA A 113 -1.20 -34.60 -6.18
CA ALA A 113 -0.43 -34.64 -7.43
C ALA A 113 1.10 -34.72 -7.20
N ALA A 114 1.52 -35.45 -6.17
CA ALA A 114 2.92 -35.77 -5.90
C ALA A 114 3.02 -37.11 -5.16
N ASP A 115 4.21 -37.69 -5.15
CA ASP A 115 4.53 -38.92 -4.43
C ASP A 115 5.70 -38.64 -3.48
N GLU A 116 5.35 -38.40 -2.22
CA GLU A 116 6.31 -38.16 -1.15
C GLU A 116 6.34 -39.39 -0.22
N PRO A 117 7.50 -40.06 -0.11
CA PRO A 117 7.65 -41.17 0.82
C PRO A 117 7.23 -40.76 2.25
N ASP A 118 6.53 -41.66 2.95
CA ASP A 118 6.07 -41.48 4.33
C ASP A 118 5.00 -40.39 4.54
N GLN A 119 4.40 -39.85 3.47
CA GLN A 119 3.29 -38.89 3.53
C GLN A 119 2.01 -39.44 2.90
N ILE A 120 0.86 -38.95 3.37
CA ILE A 120 -0.45 -39.31 2.80
C ILE A 120 -0.64 -38.51 1.51
N CYS A 121 -0.75 -39.21 0.40
CA CYS A 121 -0.83 -38.61 -0.93
C CYS A 121 -2.13 -39.01 -1.65
N VAL A 122 -2.68 -38.10 -2.43
CA VAL A 122 -3.69 -38.40 -3.46
C VAL A 122 -3.08 -38.08 -4.81
N ARG A 123 -2.92 -39.09 -5.66
CA ARG A 123 -2.27 -38.96 -6.96
C ARG A 123 -3.01 -39.70 -8.07
N TYR A 124 -2.61 -39.43 -9.30
CA TYR A 124 -3.11 -40.15 -10.47
C TYR A 124 -2.30 -41.43 -10.71
N ASP A 125 -2.91 -42.38 -11.41
CA ASP A 125 -2.21 -43.33 -12.27
C ASP A 125 -1.95 -42.61 -13.60
N ASN A 126 -0.85 -41.85 -13.73
CA ASN A 126 -0.62 -41.11 -14.98
C ASN A 126 -0.40 -42.08 -16.16
N GLY A 127 0.04 -43.31 -15.90
CA GLY A 127 0.38 -44.27 -16.92
C GLY A 127 -0.81 -44.86 -17.69
N ALA A 128 -1.97 -45.08 -17.05
CA ALA A 128 -3.09 -45.80 -17.66
C ALA A 128 -3.62 -45.16 -18.96
N GLY A 129 -4.03 -43.89 -18.91
CA GLY A 129 -4.55 -43.19 -20.09
C GLY A 129 -3.48 -42.92 -21.15
N ILE A 130 -2.22 -42.70 -20.74
CA ILE A 130 -1.11 -42.53 -21.68
C ILE A 130 -0.89 -43.80 -22.50
N ARG A 131 -0.84 -44.96 -21.82
CA ARG A 131 -0.71 -46.27 -22.47
C ARG A 131 -1.82 -46.49 -23.50
N GLU A 132 -3.07 -46.19 -23.14
CA GLU A 132 -4.21 -46.35 -24.04
C GLU A 132 -4.08 -45.48 -25.32
N GLY A 133 -3.73 -44.21 -25.18
CA GLY A 133 -3.59 -43.30 -26.33
C GLY A 133 -2.38 -43.62 -27.22
N LEU A 134 -1.23 -43.95 -26.63
CA LEU A 134 -0.02 -44.32 -27.38
C LEU A 134 -0.17 -45.68 -28.07
N ASN A 135 -0.74 -46.69 -27.40
CA ASN A 135 -1.01 -47.98 -28.01
C ASN A 135 -1.93 -47.81 -29.23
N TYR A 136 -2.93 -46.93 -29.15
CA TYR A 136 -3.76 -46.62 -30.31
C TYR A 136 -2.95 -46.01 -31.48
N MET A 137 -2.02 -45.08 -31.21
CA MET A 137 -1.14 -44.54 -32.26
C MET A 137 -0.28 -45.64 -32.91
N ILE A 138 0.25 -46.57 -32.12
CA ILE A 138 1.17 -47.59 -32.59
C ILE A 138 0.43 -48.74 -33.28
N GLU A 139 -0.52 -49.37 -32.58
CA GLU A 139 -1.21 -50.59 -33.02
C GLU A 139 -2.26 -50.28 -34.10
N GLU A 140 -3.04 -49.21 -33.93
CA GLU A 140 -4.14 -48.91 -34.84
C GLU A 140 -3.73 -47.99 -36.00
N LEU A 141 -2.89 -46.98 -35.76
CA LEU A 141 -2.44 -46.07 -36.82
C LEU A 141 -1.10 -46.47 -37.45
N GLY A 142 -0.37 -47.42 -36.86
CA GLY A 142 0.90 -47.92 -37.38
C GLY A 142 2.04 -46.92 -37.26
N TYR A 143 2.01 -46.05 -36.24
CA TYR A 143 3.03 -45.03 -36.06
C TYR A 143 4.30 -45.60 -35.43
N THR A 144 5.44 -45.16 -35.94
CA THR A 144 6.77 -45.50 -35.42
C THR A 144 7.58 -44.27 -35.05
N ARG A 145 7.19 -43.08 -35.53
CA ARG A 145 7.78 -41.80 -35.13
C ARG A 145 6.77 -40.94 -34.39
N ILE A 146 6.71 -41.16 -33.09
CA ILE A 146 5.89 -40.38 -32.15
C ILE A 146 6.86 -39.49 -31.37
N GLY A 147 6.59 -38.19 -31.29
CA GLY A 147 7.36 -37.27 -30.45
C GLY A 147 6.74 -37.05 -29.08
N MET A 148 7.51 -36.48 -28.16
CA MET A 148 7.02 -36.02 -26.86
C MET A 148 7.52 -34.61 -26.55
N ILE A 149 6.58 -33.75 -26.17
CA ILE A 149 6.86 -32.45 -25.53
C ILE A 149 6.73 -32.67 -24.03
N GLY A 150 7.86 -32.73 -23.33
CA GLY A 150 7.97 -33.04 -21.91
C GLY A 150 7.82 -31.82 -20.99
N GLY A 151 8.03 -32.07 -19.69
CA GLY A 151 8.14 -31.05 -18.65
C GLY A 151 9.45 -31.19 -17.87
N PRO A 152 9.71 -30.31 -16.89
CA PRO A 152 10.95 -30.33 -16.12
C PRO A 152 11.15 -31.65 -15.35
N ASP A 153 12.38 -32.16 -15.31
CA ASP A 153 12.73 -33.41 -14.60
C ASP A 153 12.51 -33.34 -13.07
N SER A 154 12.37 -32.13 -12.50
CA SER A 154 12.01 -31.91 -11.11
C SER A 154 10.54 -32.24 -10.79
N ASN A 155 9.65 -32.19 -11.79
CA ASN A 155 8.22 -32.44 -11.62
C ASN A 155 7.91 -33.96 -11.68
N TYR A 156 7.23 -34.47 -10.65
CA TYR A 156 6.92 -35.89 -10.53
C TYR A 156 6.06 -36.41 -11.69
N ASP A 157 4.95 -35.73 -11.97
CA ASP A 157 4.02 -36.15 -13.01
C ASP A 157 4.69 -36.10 -14.39
N ALA A 158 5.42 -35.03 -14.72
CA ALA A 158 6.15 -34.94 -15.99
C ALA A 158 7.13 -36.12 -16.18
N LYS A 159 7.84 -36.49 -15.12
CA LYS A 159 8.76 -37.63 -15.14
C LYS A 159 8.05 -38.97 -15.31
N GLU A 160 6.93 -39.18 -14.62
CA GLU A 160 6.15 -40.42 -14.75
C GLU A 160 5.51 -40.55 -16.15
N ARG A 161 4.99 -39.45 -16.69
CA ARG A 161 4.43 -39.39 -18.04
C ARG A 161 5.51 -39.68 -19.09
N ARG A 162 6.72 -39.11 -18.94
CA ARG A 162 7.88 -39.39 -19.82
C ARG A 162 8.31 -40.85 -19.74
N ARG A 163 8.40 -41.40 -18.53
CA ARG A 163 8.71 -42.81 -18.33
C ARG A 163 7.69 -43.71 -19.02
N THR A 164 6.40 -43.43 -18.85
CA THR A 164 5.34 -44.21 -19.49
C THR A 164 5.44 -44.16 -21.01
N TYR A 165 5.71 -42.98 -21.57
CA TYR A 165 5.93 -42.82 -23.00
C TYR A 165 7.08 -43.71 -23.50
N ILE A 166 8.23 -43.72 -22.81
CA ILE A 166 9.38 -44.58 -23.16
C ILE A 166 9.02 -46.06 -23.03
N ASP A 167 8.42 -46.46 -21.90
CA ASP A 167 8.04 -47.84 -21.61
C ASP A 167 7.08 -48.40 -22.68
N VAL A 168 6.16 -47.58 -23.19
CA VAL A 168 5.22 -47.98 -24.27
C VAL A 168 5.94 -48.17 -25.60
N LEU A 169 6.86 -47.27 -25.97
CA LEU A 169 7.64 -47.42 -27.21
C LEU A 169 8.48 -48.70 -27.17
N GLU A 170 9.20 -48.92 -26.07
CA GLU A 170 10.05 -50.10 -25.88
C GLU A 170 9.23 -51.41 -25.92
N ALA A 171 8.04 -51.42 -25.29
CA ALA A 171 7.13 -52.57 -25.31
C ALA A 171 6.66 -52.95 -26.72
N HIS A 172 6.64 -52.00 -27.66
CA HIS A 172 6.28 -52.22 -29.07
C HIS A 172 7.50 -52.35 -29.99
N GLY A 173 8.71 -52.42 -29.43
CA GLY A 173 9.96 -52.55 -30.19
C GLY A 173 10.34 -51.27 -30.96
N ILE A 174 9.83 -50.11 -30.56
CA ILE A 174 10.22 -48.80 -31.08
C ILE A 174 11.31 -48.24 -30.17
N GLU A 175 12.51 -48.02 -30.72
CA GLU A 175 13.62 -47.43 -29.95
C GLU A 175 13.34 -45.95 -29.63
N PHE A 176 13.58 -45.55 -28.38
CA PHE A 176 13.45 -44.15 -27.98
C PHE A 176 14.51 -43.29 -28.68
N ASP A 177 14.06 -42.37 -29.53
CA ASP A 177 14.90 -41.37 -30.21
C ASP A 177 14.93 -40.07 -29.39
N PRO A 178 16.07 -39.67 -28.81
CA PRO A 178 16.21 -38.39 -28.11
C PRO A 178 15.87 -37.18 -28.98
N GLY A 179 15.98 -37.31 -30.32
CA GLY A 179 15.60 -36.27 -31.29
C GLY A 179 14.09 -35.99 -31.32
N LEU A 180 13.26 -36.97 -30.95
CA LEU A 180 11.81 -36.87 -30.86
C LEU A 180 11.31 -36.39 -29.48
N TYR A 181 12.21 -36.02 -28.58
CA TYR A 181 11.89 -35.45 -27.27
C TYR A 181 12.37 -33.99 -27.18
N VAL A 182 11.54 -33.15 -26.57
CA VAL A 182 11.94 -31.82 -26.09
C VAL A 182 11.48 -31.63 -24.66
N GLU A 183 12.34 -31.02 -23.84
CA GLU A 183 11.97 -30.60 -22.50
C GLU A 183 11.25 -29.24 -22.57
N GLY A 184 10.01 -29.19 -22.12
CA GLY A 184 9.22 -27.97 -21.96
C GLY A 184 9.09 -27.56 -20.49
N ASN A 185 8.35 -26.48 -20.24
CA ASN A 185 8.12 -25.94 -18.90
C ASN A 185 6.63 -26.04 -18.46
N LEU A 186 5.85 -26.93 -19.08
CA LEU A 186 4.41 -27.14 -18.83
C LEU A 186 3.49 -25.96 -19.24
N THR A 187 4.00 -24.95 -19.95
CA THR A 187 3.22 -23.77 -20.39
C THR A 187 2.93 -23.76 -21.90
N SER A 188 1.96 -22.94 -22.32
CA SER A 188 1.67 -22.63 -23.73
C SER A 188 2.67 -21.66 -24.37
N GLU A 189 3.53 -21.01 -23.57
CA GLU A 189 4.36 -19.90 -24.03
C GLU A 189 5.73 -20.34 -24.57
N SER A 190 6.05 -21.64 -24.50
CA SER A 190 7.31 -22.22 -24.98
C SER A 190 7.38 -22.38 -26.51
N LYS A 191 7.15 -21.30 -27.25
CA LYS A 191 7.12 -21.31 -28.73
C LYS A 191 8.40 -21.87 -29.35
N GLU A 192 9.56 -21.60 -28.75
CA GLU A 192 10.86 -22.09 -29.22
C GLU A 192 10.94 -23.63 -29.16
N VAL A 193 10.43 -24.22 -28.07
CA VAL A 193 10.37 -25.68 -27.87
C VAL A 193 9.49 -26.35 -28.93
N PHE A 194 8.34 -25.74 -29.23
CA PHE A 194 7.41 -26.26 -30.25
C PHE A 194 7.99 -26.16 -31.67
N ARG A 195 8.71 -25.08 -31.96
CA ARG A 195 9.40 -24.91 -33.25
C ARG A 195 10.51 -25.94 -33.43
N ASP A 196 11.34 -26.08 -32.41
CA ASP A 196 12.51 -26.96 -32.44
C ASP A 196 12.12 -28.43 -32.72
N ILE A 197 11.11 -28.97 -32.02
CA ILE A 197 10.68 -30.36 -32.27
C ILE A 197 10.13 -30.56 -33.69
N LEU A 198 9.42 -29.56 -34.25
CA LEU A 198 8.87 -29.63 -35.60
C LEU A 198 9.95 -29.47 -36.69
N ASP A 199 10.92 -28.59 -36.47
CA ASP A 199 12.02 -28.34 -37.39
C ASP A 199 12.98 -29.53 -37.48
N ARG A 200 13.25 -30.17 -36.33
CA ARG A 200 14.10 -31.37 -36.27
C ARG A 200 13.39 -32.62 -36.82
N ASN A 201 12.04 -32.67 -36.78
CA ASN A 201 11.27 -33.87 -37.10
C ASN A 201 10.10 -33.59 -38.07
N PRO A 202 10.37 -33.23 -39.33
CA PRO A 202 9.32 -32.90 -40.31
C PRO A 202 8.43 -34.10 -40.70
N ASP A 203 8.88 -35.32 -40.43
CA ASP A 203 8.20 -36.60 -40.69
C ASP A 203 7.56 -37.22 -39.43
N MET A 204 7.49 -36.46 -38.32
CA MET A 204 6.79 -36.86 -37.09
C MET A 204 5.30 -37.15 -37.37
N GLN A 205 4.83 -38.32 -36.95
CA GLN A 205 3.48 -38.82 -37.26
C GLN A 205 2.47 -38.50 -36.14
N GLY A 206 2.94 -38.52 -34.90
CA GLY A 206 2.17 -38.18 -33.72
C GLY A 206 3.03 -37.46 -32.68
N VAL A 207 2.39 -36.73 -31.77
CA VAL A 207 3.06 -36.13 -30.63
C VAL A 207 2.23 -36.27 -29.37
N PHE A 208 2.88 -36.59 -28.25
CA PHE A 208 2.33 -36.53 -26.91
C PHE A 208 2.84 -35.28 -26.19
N CYS A 209 1.93 -34.37 -25.87
CA CYS A 209 2.20 -33.20 -25.05
C CYS A 209 1.97 -33.54 -23.58
N VAL A 210 2.93 -33.20 -22.73
CA VAL A 210 2.91 -33.51 -21.29
C VAL A 210 1.65 -33.01 -20.58
N ASN A 211 1.03 -31.93 -21.06
CA ASN A 211 -0.28 -31.42 -20.64
C ASN A 211 -1.00 -30.67 -21.78
N ASP A 212 -2.27 -30.35 -21.56
CA ASP A 212 -3.13 -29.65 -22.52
C ASP A 212 -2.68 -28.20 -22.75
N SER A 213 -2.04 -27.55 -21.77
CA SER A 213 -1.44 -26.22 -21.92
C SER A 213 -0.32 -26.20 -22.96
N CYS A 214 0.60 -27.18 -22.92
CA CYS A 214 1.61 -27.37 -23.96
C CYS A 214 0.98 -27.75 -25.31
N ALA A 215 -0.09 -28.56 -25.31
CA ALA A 215 -0.81 -28.89 -26.53
C ALA A 215 -1.44 -27.64 -27.18
N SER A 216 -1.96 -26.71 -26.39
CA SER A 216 -2.48 -25.43 -26.87
C SER A 216 -1.42 -24.57 -27.55
N GLY A 217 -0.25 -24.40 -26.91
CA GLY A 217 0.88 -23.70 -27.53
C GLY A 217 1.37 -24.39 -28.82
N PHE A 218 1.39 -25.72 -28.82
CA PHE A 218 1.77 -26.51 -29.99
C PHE A 218 0.77 -26.37 -31.16
N TYR A 219 -0.53 -26.31 -30.86
CA TYR A 219 -1.59 -26.07 -31.86
C TYR A 219 -1.41 -24.74 -32.59
N GLU A 220 -1.04 -23.67 -31.88
CA GLU A 220 -0.79 -22.37 -32.51
C GLU A 220 0.45 -22.40 -33.43
N GLU A 221 1.50 -23.15 -33.08
CA GLU A 221 2.68 -23.32 -33.94
C GLU A 221 2.37 -24.19 -35.17
N LEU A 222 1.59 -25.27 -35.02
CA LEU A 222 1.09 -26.06 -36.15
C LEU A 222 0.27 -25.20 -37.12
N LYS A 223 -0.62 -24.38 -36.57
CA LYS A 223 -1.45 -23.43 -37.33
C LYS A 223 -0.61 -22.40 -38.08
N ALA A 224 0.43 -21.85 -37.46
CA ALA A 224 1.37 -20.94 -38.12
C ALA A 224 2.07 -21.58 -39.33
N ARG A 225 2.26 -22.90 -39.30
CA ARG A 225 2.88 -23.70 -40.38
C ARG A 225 1.87 -24.30 -41.36
N GLY A 226 0.57 -24.07 -41.16
CA GLY A 226 -0.50 -24.65 -41.99
C GLY A 226 -0.67 -26.16 -41.84
N ILE A 227 -0.16 -26.73 -40.74
CA ILE A 227 -0.28 -28.14 -40.38
C ILE A 227 -1.55 -28.30 -39.54
N LEU A 228 -2.35 -29.32 -39.85
CA LEU A 228 -3.62 -29.56 -39.19
C LEU A 228 -3.57 -30.85 -38.35
N PRO A 229 -3.77 -30.76 -37.01
CA PRO A 229 -3.99 -31.94 -36.15
C PRO A 229 -5.07 -32.87 -36.71
N GLY A 230 -4.94 -34.18 -36.54
CA GLY A 230 -5.91 -35.18 -37.01
C GLY A 230 -6.00 -35.35 -38.53
N ARG A 231 -5.26 -34.55 -39.31
CA ARG A 231 -5.07 -34.74 -40.76
C ARG A 231 -3.62 -34.99 -41.12
N ASP A 232 -2.72 -34.12 -40.64
CA ASP A 232 -1.31 -34.12 -41.00
C ASP A 232 -0.44 -34.75 -39.91
N ILE A 233 -0.81 -34.55 -38.64
CA ILE A 233 -0.14 -35.09 -37.45
C ILE A 233 -1.19 -35.44 -36.39
N SER A 234 -1.01 -36.52 -35.64
CA SER A 234 -1.85 -36.79 -34.47
C SER A 234 -1.32 -36.06 -33.23
N VAL A 235 -2.19 -35.39 -32.47
CA VAL A 235 -1.79 -34.69 -31.25
C VAL A 235 -2.53 -35.27 -30.05
N MET A 236 -1.80 -35.62 -29.00
CA MET A 236 -2.33 -36.10 -27.73
C MET A 236 -1.92 -35.15 -26.60
N GLY A 237 -2.85 -34.77 -25.74
CA GLY A 237 -2.58 -34.00 -24.52
C GLY A 237 -2.76 -34.81 -23.24
N TYR A 238 -2.82 -34.10 -22.12
CA TYR A 238 -3.08 -34.63 -20.79
C TYR A 238 -3.78 -33.54 -19.94
N ASP A 239 -4.74 -33.93 -19.11
CA ASP A 239 -5.58 -33.16 -18.15
C ASP A 239 -7.07 -33.08 -18.55
N ASP A 240 -7.42 -33.08 -19.84
CA ASP A 240 -8.78 -32.90 -20.36
C ASP A 240 -9.44 -31.59 -19.94
N ILE A 241 -8.69 -30.49 -20.03
CA ILE A 241 -9.18 -29.15 -19.69
C ILE A 241 -10.25 -28.68 -20.69
N GLU A 242 -11.04 -27.70 -20.30
CA GLU A 242 -12.15 -27.17 -21.12
C GLU A 242 -11.72 -26.79 -22.55
N TRP A 243 -10.53 -26.19 -22.69
CA TRP A 243 -9.94 -25.82 -23.99
C TRP A 243 -9.84 -27.01 -24.97
N ALA A 244 -9.55 -28.22 -24.48
CA ALA A 244 -9.44 -29.43 -25.30
C ALA A 244 -10.76 -29.77 -26.02
N THR A 245 -11.90 -29.38 -25.44
CA THR A 245 -13.24 -29.57 -26.00
C THR A 245 -13.67 -28.45 -26.94
N GLN A 246 -13.09 -27.26 -26.79
CA GLN A 246 -13.45 -26.04 -27.53
C GLN A 246 -12.59 -25.83 -28.79
N ILE A 247 -11.35 -26.31 -28.78
CA ILE A 247 -10.45 -26.18 -29.92
C ILE A 247 -10.92 -27.05 -31.11
N TYR A 248 -10.63 -26.63 -32.33
CA TYR A 248 -10.79 -27.44 -33.53
C TYR A 248 -9.45 -27.67 -34.24
N PRO A 249 -9.13 -28.91 -34.64
CA PRO A 249 -9.76 -30.16 -34.22
C PRO A 249 -9.66 -30.38 -32.71
N THR A 250 -10.72 -30.92 -32.11
CA THR A 250 -10.80 -31.17 -30.67
C THR A 250 -9.66 -32.07 -30.20
N LEU A 251 -9.02 -31.72 -29.09
CA LEU A 251 -7.82 -32.39 -28.61
C LEU A 251 -8.18 -33.74 -27.96
N SER A 252 -7.57 -34.81 -28.46
CA SER A 252 -7.52 -36.11 -27.79
C SER A 252 -6.55 -36.01 -26.63
N THR A 253 -6.94 -36.42 -25.43
CA THR A 253 -6.19 -36.14 -24.21
C THR A 253 -6.49 -37.18 -23.15
N VAL A 254 -5.63 -37.27 -22.14
CA VAL A 254 -5.87 -38.11 -20.96
C VAL A 254 -6.64 -37.31 -19.92
N ARG A 255 -7.81 -37.80 -19.50
CA ARG A 255 -8.57 -37.17 -18.43
C ARG A 255 -7.96 -37.52 -17.08
N ALA A 256 -7.44 -36.49 -16.41
CA ALA A 256 -6.95 -36.54 -15.04
C ALA A 256 -7.78 -35.57 -14.18
N ASP A 257 -8.75 -36.14 -13.46
CA ASP A 257 -9.80 -35.37 -12.78
C ASP A 257 -9.29 -34.71 -11.49
N ALA A 258 -8.82 -33.47 -11.61
CA ALA A 258 -8.33 -32.68 -10.47
C ALA A 258 -9.41 -32.38 -9.43
N GLY A 259 -10.68 -32.31 -9.84
CA GLY A 259 -11.80 -32.21 -8.91
C GLY A 259 -11.88 -33.44 -8.01
N LYS A 260 -11.75 -34.65 -8.56
CA LYS A 260 -11.69 -35.87 -7.74
C LYS A 260 -10.47 -35.90 -6.81
N LEU A 261 -9.32 -35.39 -7.23
CA LEU A 261 -8.17 -35.23 -6.32
C LEU A 261 -8.54 -34.35 -5.13
N GLY A 262 -9.11 -33.17 -5.37
CA GLY A 262 -9.48 -32.21 -4.34
C GLY A 262 -10.51 -32.78 -3.36
N SER A 263 -11.55 -33.41 -3.90
CA SER A 263 -12.59 -34.06 -3.11
C SER A 263 -12.04 -35.18 -2.22
N GLU A 264 -11.15 -36.03 -2.76
CA GLU A 264 -10.53 -37.08 -1.97
C GLU A 264 -9.53 -36.53 -0.95
N ALA A 265 -8.80 -35.47 -1.27
CA ALA A 265 -7.86 -34.85 -0.34
C ALA A 265 -8.58 -34.34 0.90
N VAL A 266 -9.74 -33.69 0.74
CA VAL A 266 -10.59 -33.26 1.88
C VAL A 266 -11.10 -34.47 2.67
N ASN A 267 -11.47 -35.56 2.00
CA ASN A 267 -11.87 -36.80 2.68
C ASN A 267 -10.78 -37.37 3.58
N LEU A 268 -9.58 -37.54 3.04
CA LEU A 268 -8.45 -38.05 3.80
C LEU A 268 -8.07 -37.10 4.92
N MET A 269 -8.09 -35.79 4.66
CA MET A 269 -7.77 -34.76 5.65
C MET A 269 -8.71 -34.82 6.85
N VAL A 270 -10.03 -34.83 6.64
CA VAL A 270 -11.01 -34.89 7.75
C VAL A 270 -10.82 -36.17 8.57
N ARG A 271 -10.56 -37.31 7.91
CA ARG A 271 -10.27 -38.57 8.59
C ARG A 271 -8.96 -38.51 9.39
N LEU A 272 -7.93 -37.88 8.84
CA LEU A 272 -6.62 -37.72 9.48
C LEU A 272 -6.74 -36.82 10.72
N ILE A 273 -7.45 -35.70 10.64
CA ILE A 273 -7.74 -34.80 11.77
C ILE A 273 -8.54 -35.54 12.86
N ASP A 274 -9.48 -36.41 12.47
CA ASP A 274 -10.24 -37.26 13.41
C ASP A 274 -9.38 -38.38 14.04
N GLY A 275 -8.08 -38.48 13.73
CA GLY A 275 -7.18 -39.51 14.25
C GLY A 275 -7.42 -40.91 13.67
N LYS A 276 -8.13 -41.01 12.53
CA LYS A 276 -8.37 -42.29 11.85
C LYS A 276 -7.16 -42.67 11.00
N GLN A 277 -6.90 -43.97 10.87
CA GLN A 277 -5.92 -44.44 9.90
C GLN A 277 -6.42 -44.17 8.47
N VAL A 278 -5.50 -43.68 7.64
CA VAL A 278 -5.69 -43.34 6.24
C VAL A 278 -4.50 -43.87 5.45
N GLU A 279 -4.76 -44.23 4.19
CA GLU A 279 -3.74 -44.66 3.24
C GLU A 279 -3.78 -43.73 2.02
N SER A 280 -2.65 -43.60 1.34
CA SER A 280 -2.56 -42.86 0.08
C SER A 280 -3.48 -43.47 -0.99
N LYS A 281 -4.07 -42.63 -1.84
CA LYS A 281 -4.99 -43.07 -2.89
C LYS A 281 -4.46 -42.73 -4.27
N ILE A 282 -4.64 -43.69 -5.19
CA ILE A 282 -4.32 -43.53 -6.60
C ILE A 282 -5.64 -43.50 -7.37
N LEU A 283 -5.87 -42.44 -8.14
CA LEU A 283 -7.04 -42.25 -8.98
C LEU A 283 -6.73 -42.68 -10.42
N PRO A 284 -7.63 -43.44 -11.08
CA PRO A 284 -7.42 -43.86 -12.45
C PRO A 284 -7.52 -42.68 -13.42
N THR A 285 -6.80 -42.78 -14.54
CA THR A 285 -6.90 -41.87 -15.68
C THR A 285 -7.48 -42.62 -16.88
N GLU A 286 -8.13 -41.90 -17.79
CA GLU A 286 -8.74 -42.49 -18.99
C GLU A 286 -8.36 -41.70 -20.24
N PHE A 287 -8.16 -42.39 -21.37
CA PHE A 287 -7.90 -41.71 -22.64
C PHE A 287 -9.22 -41.26 -23.29
N VAL A 288 -9.31 -39.97 -23.60
CA VAL A 288 -10.44 -39.37 -24.29
C VAL A 288 -10.05 -39.08 -25.74
N ARG A 289 -10.42 -39.98 -26.65
CA ARG A 289 -10.15 -39.82 -28.08
C ARG A 289 -11.09 -38.80 -28.72
N ARG A 290 -10.52 -37.84 -29.45
CA ARG A 290 -11.22 -36.77 -30.17
C ARG A 290 -10.66 -36.58 -31.60
N ASP A 291 -10.87 -35.41 -32.21
CA ASP A 291 -10.59 -35.17 -33.63
C ASP A 291 -9.11 -34.91 -33.95
N SER A 292 -8.25 -34.73 -32.95
CA SER A 292 -6.81 -34.50 -33.12
C SER A 292 -6.02 -35.74 -33.56
N PHE A 293 -6.64 -36.91 -33.62
CA PHE A 293 -6.02 -38.16 -34.10
C PHE A 293 -6.36 -38.41 -35.57
N CYS A 294 -5.37 -38.83 -36.35
CA CYS A 294 -5.56 -39.14 -37.75
C CYS A 294 -6.43 -40.39 -37.95
N LYS A 295 -7.14 -40.44 -39.09
CA LYS A 295 -7.97 -41.60 -39.47
C LYS A 295 -7.19 -42.61 -40.31
N LYS A 296 -7.31 -43.91 -39.97
CA LYS A 296 -6.72 -45.04 -40.72
C LYS A 296 -7.25 -45.04 -42.17
N GLY A 297 -6.34 -44.96 -43.15
CA GLY A 297 -6.68 -44.99 -44.59
C GLY A 297 -7.26 -43.70 -45.20
N GLY A 298 -7.24 -42.57 -44.49
CA GLY A 298 -7.74 -41.29 -45.01
C GLY A 298 -6.84 -40.71 -46.10
N SER A 299 -7.32 -40.60 -47.34
CA SER A 299 -6.60 -39.86 -48.39
C SER A 299 -6.42 -38.40 -47.97
N ARG A 300 -5.23 -37.81 -48.19
CA ARG A 300 -4.96 -36.36 -48.16
C ARG A 300 -5.82 -35.60 -49.21
N LYS A 301 -7.14 -35.59 -49.08
CA LYS A 301 -8.00 -34.68 -49.85
C LYS A 301 -8.07 -33.37 -49.10
N ARG A 302 -7.43 -32.33 -49.65
CA ARG A 302 -7.61 -30.93 -49.26
C ARG A 302 -9.10 -30.56 -49.42
N SER A 303 -9.89 -30.75 -48.38
CA SER A 303 -11.26 -30.27 -48.31
C SER A 303 -11.23 -28.76 -48.01
N LYS A 304 -11.75 -27.94 -48.93
CA LYS A 304 -11.94 -26.48 -48.75
C LYS A 304 -12.84 -26.14 -47.56
N ASN A 305 -13.67 -27.08 -47.09
CA ASN A 305 -14.65 -26.87 -46.03
C ASN A 305 -14.03 -26.82 -44.62
N VAL A 306 -12.77 -27.22 -44.46
CA VAL A 306 -12.08 -27.18 -43.16
C VAL A 306 -11.79 -25.73 -42.75
N ILE A 307 -11.42 -24.87 -43.71
CA ILE A 307 -11.11 -23.46 -43.46
C ILE A 307 -12.38 -22.67 -43.09
N GLU A 308 -13.54 -23.02 -43.65
CA GLU A 308 -14.84 -22.42 -43.27
C GLU A 308 -15.28 -22.82 -41.86
N GLY A 309 -15.03 -24.07 -41.43
CA GLY A 309 -15.24 -24.48 -40.04
C GLY A 309 -14.36 -23.69 -39.07
N TYR A 310 -13.08 -23.50 -39.43
CA TYR A 310 -12.13 -22.65 -38.71
C TYR A 310 -12.54 -21.16 -38.63
N LEU A 311 -13.12 -20.61 -39.69
CA LEU A 311 -13.60 -19.22 -39.71
C LEU A 311 -14.94 -19.06 -38.96
N SER A 312 -15.78 -20.09 -38.91
CA SER A 312 -17.06 -20.07 -38.17
C SER A 312 -16.89 -20.01 -36.65
N MET A 313 -15.70 -20.34 -36.13
CA MET A 313 -15.37 -20.20 -34.70
C MET A 313 -15.36 -18.73 -34.25
N ASN A 314 -15.12 -17.79 -35.18
CA ASN A 314 -15.29 -16.36 -34.90
C ASN A 314 -16.74 -15.98 -34.60
N HIS A 315 -17.71 -16.83 -34.95
CA HIS A 315 -19.14 -16.61 -34.70
C HIS A 315 -19.61 -17.15 -33.34
N MET A 316 -18.98 -18.20 -32.79
CA MET A 316 -19.24 -18.65 -31.40
C MET A 316 -18.76 -17.63 -30.35
N LEU A 317 -17.85 -16.73 -30.73
CA LEU A 317 -17.43 -15.61 -29.90
C LEU A 317 -18.57 -14.63 -29.59
N SER A 318 -19.67 -14.59 -30.34
CA SER A 318 -20.71 -13.57 -30.17
C SER A 318 -21.58 -13.74 -28.92
N GLU A 319 -21.86 -14.98 -28.48
CA GLU A 319 -22.63 -15.24 -27.25
C GLU A 319 -21.75 -15.04 -26.00
N GLN A 320 -20.48 -15.46 -26.05
CA GLN A 320 -19.50 -15.12 -25.01
C GLN A 320 -19.21 -13.61 -24.96
N TRP A 321 -19.49 -12.86 -26.03
CA TRP A 321 -19.20 -11.43 -26.10
C TRP A 321 -20.09 -10.62 -25.16
N GLU A 322 -21.39 -10.95 -25.05
CA GLU A 322 -22.30 -10.21 -24.18
C GLU A 322 -21.98 -10.42 -22.69
N GLU A 323 -21.70 -11.65 -22.25
CA GLU A 323 -21.28 -11.93 -20.88
C GLU A 323 -19.91 -11.32 -20.57
N ARG A 324 -18.93 -11.47 -21.46
CA ARG A 324 -17.63 -10.78 -21.32
C ARG A 324 -17.80 -9.27 -21.22
N ASN A 325 -18.67 -8.66 -22.02
CA ASN A 325 -18.93 -7.22 -21.98
C ASN A 325 -19.57 -6.79 -20.66
N LYS A 326 -20.50 -7.58 -20.10
CA LYS A 326 -21.08 -7.31 -18.77
C LYS A 326 -20.01 -7.37 -17.68
N THR A 327 -19.17 -8.40 -17.67
CA THR A 327 -18.07 -8.54 -16.70
C THR A 327 -17.07 -7.40 -16.84
N GLN A 328 -16.66 -7.06 -18.06
CA GLN A 328 -15.77 -5.92 -18.34
C GLN A 328 -16.36 -4.59 -17.86
N PHE A 329 -17.66 -4.36 -18.05
CA PHE A 329 -18.34 -3.17 -17.55
C PHE A 329 -18.34 -3.10 -16.01
N LYS A 330 -18.62 -4.22 -15.34
CA LYS A 330 -18.57 -4.31 -13.87
C LYS A 330 -17.14 -4.08 -13.35
N MET A 331 -16.12 -4.70 -13.96
CA MET A 331 -14.70 -4.47 -13.65
C MET A 331 -14.32 -2.99 -13.79
N LYS A 332 -14.72 -2.34 -14.89
CA LYS A 332 -14.46 -0.91 -15.10
C LYS A 332 -15.08 -0.05 -13.99
N THR A 333 -16.32 -0.36 -13.63
CA THR A 333 -17.04 0.36 -12.57
C THR A 333 -16.38 0.14 -11.21
N PHE A 334 -15.93 -1.08 -10.92
CA PHE A 334 -15.17 -1.43 -9.73
C PHE A 334 -13.88 -0.62 -9.63
N ILE A 335 -13.05 -0.60 -10.68
CA ILE A 335 -11.81 0.21 -10.74
C ILE A 335 -12.11 1.69 -10.46
N GLN A 336 -13.15 2.25 -11.10
CA GLN A 336 -13.52 3.65 -10.91
C GLN A 336 -13.87 3.97 -9.45
N LYS A 337 -14.69 3.13 -8.80
CA LYS A 337 -15.11 3.34 -7.41
C LYS A 337 -13.95 3.17 -6.43
N VAL A 338 -13.09 2.18 -6.66
CA VAL A 338 -11.96 1.84 -5.78
C VAL A 338 -10.81 2.86 -5.89
N LEU A 339 -10.79 3.70 -6.92
CA LEU A 339 -9.79 4.76 -7.07
C LEU A 339 -10.32 6.17 -6.77
N SER A 340 -11.61 6.34 -6.50
CA SER A 340 -12.25 7.64 -6.31
C SER A 340 -12.46 8.02 -4.84
N PHE A 341 -11.52 7.68 -3.94
CA PHE A 341 -11.63 8.05 -2.53
C PHE A 341 -11.31 9.54 -2.30
N ASP A 342 -12.25 10.26 -1.70
CA ASP A 342 -12.06 11.67 -1.34
C ASP A 342 -11.24 11.84 -0.05
N ARG A 343 -11.23 10.83 0.83
CA ARG A 343 -10.53 10.85 2.14
C ARG A 343 -9.97 9.48 2.50
N GLY A 344 -8.82 9.47 3.19
CA GLY A 344 -8.22 8.25 3.72
C GLY A 344 -8.70 7.98 5.15
N ASN A 345 -9.80 7.26 5.34
CA ASN A 345 -10.24 6.87 6.69
C ASN A 345 -10.68 5.40 6.74
N ASP A 346 -11.01 4.90 7.92
CA ASP A 346 -11.35 3.48 8.09
C ASP A 346 -12.69 3.09 7.41
N ARG A 347 -13.55 4.06 7.07
CA ARG A 347 -14.76 3.81 6.25
C ARG A 347 -14.42 3.54 4.79
N SER A 348 -13.34 4.14 4.28
CA SER A 348 -12.88 3.95 2.89
C SER A 348 -12.56 2.47 2.61
N TYR A 349 -12.12 1.70 3.60
CA TYR A 349 -11.94 0.25 3.42
C TYR A 349 -13.27 -0.49 3.25
N GLY A 350 -14.33 -0.07 3.94
CA GLY A 350 -15.67 -0.64 3.78
C GLY A 350 -16.22 -0.39 2.38
N GLU A 351 -15.98 0.80 1.83
CA GLU A 351 -16.35 1.12 0.44
C GLU A 351 -15.69 0.18 -0.57
N ILE A 352 -14.47 -0.31 -0.31
CA ILE A 352 -13.83 -1.32 -1.17
C ILE A 352 -14.67 -2.61 -1.18
N LEU A 353 -15.02 -3.14 0.00
CA LEU A 353 -15.80 -4.38 0.10
C LEU A 353 -17.18 -4.24 -0.53
N GLY A 354 -17.85 -3.11 -0.35
CA GLY A 354 -19.17 -2.82 -0.94
C GLY A 354 -19.19 -2.72 -2.47
N THR A 355 -18.07 -2.94 -3.15
CA THR A 355 -17.96 -2.95 -4.61
C THR A 355 -17.59 -4.32 -5.18
N MET A 356 -17.56 -5.36 -4.34
CA MET A 356 -17.20 -6.73 -4.72
C MET A 356 -18.40 -7.63 -5.06
N ASP A 357 -19.62 -7.09 -5.03
CA ASP A 357 -20.88 -7.78 -5.34
C ASP A 357 -20.85 -8.52 -6.69
N TRP A 358 -20.13 -7.99 -7.68
CA TRP A 358 -20.03 -8.60 -9.00
C TRP A 358 -19.28 -9.93 -9.07
N LEU A 359 -18.60 -10.32 -7.99
CA LEU A 359 -17.91 -11.60 -7.84
C LEU A 359 -18.70 -12.60 -6.98
N ASP A 360 -19.94 -12.28 -6.60
CA ASP A 360 -20.79 -13.09 -5.73
C ASP A 360 -20.16 -13.36 -4.34
N ILE A 361 -19.30 -12.44 -3.87
CA ILE A 361 -18.65 -12.53 -2.56
C ILE A 361 -19.64 -12.05 -1.49
N GLU A 362 -20.00 -12.93 -0.56
CA GLU A 362 -20.89 -12.59 0.56
C GLU A 362 -20.11 -12.18 1.81
N ASN A 363 -18.92 -12.77 2.01
CA ASN A 363 -18.07 -12.54 3.17
C ASN A 363 -16.66 -12.12 2.73
N ALA A 364 -16.17 -11.03 3.31
CA ALA A 364 -14.84 -10.52 3.04
C ALA A 364 -14.26 -9.76 4.23
N PHE A 365 -12.94 -9.81 4.40
CA PHE A 365 -12.23 -9.25 5.54
C PHE A 365 -10.91 -8.64 5.07
N ILE A 366 -10.67 -7.36 5.40
CA ILE A 366 -9.40 -6.69 5.13
C ILE A 366 -8.60 -6.61 6.42
N PHE A 367 -7.48 -7.33 6.46
CA PHE A 367 -6.51 -7.30 7.53
C PHE A 367 -5.28 -6.53 7.08
N LEU A 368 -4.92 -5.46 7.80
CA LEU A 368 -3.72 -4.68 7.51
C LEU A 368 -2.66 -4.86 8.58
N TYR A 369 -1.40 -4.68 8.22
CA TYR A 369 -0.33 -4.50 9.19
C TYR A 369 -0.45 -3.16 9.90
N LYS A 370 0.20 -3.04 11.07
CA LYS A 370 0.26 -1.76 11.80
C LYS A 370 0.90 -0.68 10.93
N GLU A 371 2.01 -1.03 10.30
CA GLU A 371 2.75 -0.24 9.34
C GLU A 371 3.03 -1.13 8.13
N PRO A 372 2.99 -0.60 6.89
CA PRO A 372 3.35 -1.37 5.71
C PRO A 372 4.76 -1.94 5.82
N ILE A 373 4.95 -3.17 5.38
CA ILE A 373 6.22 -3.91 5.47
C ILE A 373 6.91 -3.84 4.11
N ILE A 374 8.19 -3.46 4.08
CA ILE A 374 9.02 -3.60 2.88
C ILE A 374 9.55 -5.04 2.86
N HIS A 375 9.28 -5.78 1.79
CA HIS A 375 9.73 -7.15 1.60
C HIS A 375 10.35 -7.29 0.21
N LEU A 376 11.64 -7.67 0.17
CA LEU A 376 12.39 -7.84 -1.06
C LEU A 376 12.41 -9.31 -1.50
N ILE A 377 12.61 -9.52 -2.79
CA ILE A 377 12.73 -10.85 -3.38
C ILE A 377 13.84 -11.66 -2.71
N GLY A 378 13.53 -12.90 -2.33
CA GLY A 378 14.48 -13.82 -1.70
C GLY A 378 14.69 -13.62 -0.19
N GLU A 379 14.12 -12.57 0.41
CA GLU A 379 14.13 -12.42 1.86
C GLU A 379 13.16 -13.43 2.51
N PRO A 380 13.46 -13.93 3.73
CA PRO A 380 12.46 -14.65 4.51
C PRO A 380 11.37 -13.68 5.00
N PHE A 381 10.11 -14.09 4.93
CA PHE A 381 8.99 -13.33 5.47
C PHE A 381 8.54 -13.88 6.83
N GLU A 382 8.67 -13.04 7.87
CA GLU A 382 8.15 -13.30 9.20
C GLU A 382 6.75 -12.68 9.36
N LEU A 383 5.76 -13.52 9.63
CA LEU A 383 4.38 -13.07 9.85
C LEU A 383 4.28 -12.29 11.17
N PRO A 384 3.77 -11.04 11.18
CA PRO A 384 3.56 -10.32 12.42
C PRO A 384 2.57 -11.03 13.35
N ASP A 385 2.84 -10.99 14.66
CA ASP A 385 1.95 -11.58 15.68
C ASP A 385 0.53 -10.99 15.67
N GLN A 386 0.38 -9.76 15.17
CA GLN A 386 -0.86 -9.00 15.16
C GLN A 386 -1.12 -8.36 13.80
N LEU A 387 -2.35 -8.55 13.32
CA LEU A 387 -2.95 -7.82 12.21
C LEU A 387 -4.10 -6.94 12.71
N TYR A 388 -4.56 -6.04 11.85
CA TYR A 388 -5.62 -5.09 12.14
C TYR A 388 -6.78 -5.30 11.17
N LEU A 389 -7.85 -5.95 11.63
CA LEU A 389 -9.10 -6.08 10.87
C LEU A 389 -9.74 -4.69 10.75
N LYS A 390 -9.67 -4.09 9.55
CA LYS A 390 -10.18 -2.74 9.30
C LYS A 390 -11.67 -2.74 8.99
N THR A 391 -12.10 -3.69 8.20
CA THR A 391 -13.48 -3.81 7.74
C THR A 391 -13.82 -5.27 7.51
N LYS A 392 -15.10 -5.57 7.64
CA LYS A 392 -15.66 -6.87 7.28
C LYS A 392 -16.96 -6.70 6.53
N ASP A 393 -17.21 -7.59 5.59
CA ASP A 393 -18.49 -7.80 4.94
C ASP A 393 -18.98 -9.19 5.34
N LEU A 394 -20.24 -9.26 5.76
CA LEU A 394 -20.89 -10.48 6.23
C LEU A 394 -22.30 -10.54 5.64
N LYS A 395 -22.52 -11.45 4.68
CA LYS A 395 -23.77 -11.55 3.92
C LYS A 395 -24.18 -10.20 3.33
N GLU A 396 -23.24 -9.57 2.62
CA GLU A 396 -23.39 -8.26 1.94
C GLU A 396 -23.69 -7.07 2.88
N LYS A 397 -23.37 -7.22 4.17
CA LYS A 397 -23.45 -6.15 5.18
C LYS A 397 -22.07 -5.68 5.58
N VAL A 398 -21.57 -4.72 4.84
CA VAL A 398 -20.30 -4.03 5.12
C VAL A 398 -20.36 -3.29 6.46
N SER A 399 -19.36 -3.52 7.29
CA SER A 399 -19.15 -2.81 8.56
C SER A 399 -17.68 -2.52 8.83
N SER A 400 -17.36 -1.26 9.15
CA SER A 400 -16.03 -0.87 9.64
C SER A 400 -15.85 -1.30 11.09
N VAL A 401 -14.65 -1.80 11.42
CA VAL A 401 -14.31 -2.20 12.79
C VAL A 401 -13.74 -1.01 13.55
N ILE A 402 -14.30 -0.72 14.72
CA ILE A 402 -13.87 0.38 15.58
C ILE A 402 -12.43 0.12 16.06
N THR A 403 -11.59 1.14 16.08
CA THR A 403 -10.13 1.06 16.35
C THR A 403 -9.74 0.17 17.53
N VAL A 404 -10.51 0.20 18.64
CA VAL A 404 -10.22 -0.60 19.84
C VAL A 404 -10.35 -2.11 19.64
N ASN A 405 -11.14 -2.54 18.65
CA ASN A 405 -11.43 -3.94 18.36
C ASN A 405 -10.73 -4.45 17.09
N GLN A 406 -9.86 -3.64 16.47
CA GLN A 406 -9.22 -4.02 15.21
C GLN A 406 -8.12 -5.08 15.39
N LYS A 407 -7.51 -5.18 16.57
CA LYS A 407 -6.37 -6.08 16.79
C LYS A 407 -6.79 -7.54 16.75
N VAL A 408 -6.20 -8.29 15.84
CA VAL A 408 -6.40 -9.74 15.66
C VAL A 408 -5.03 -10.41 15.70
N SER A 409 -4.89 -11.45 16.52
CA SER A 409 -3.67 -12.27 16.51
C SER A 409 -3.60 -13.06 15.20
N SER A 410 -2.41 -13.17 14.60
CA SER A 410 -2.20 -13.99 13.40
C SER A 410 -2.60 -15.46 13.59
N SER A 411 -2.44 -15.99 14.80
CA SER A 411 -2.91 -17.32 15.21
C SER A 411 -4.44 -17.47 15.24
N ASN A 412 -5.19 -16.36 15.25
CA ASN A 412 -6.65 -16.36 15.26
C ASN A 412 -7.24 -15.84 13.94
N LEU A 413 -6.44 -15.73 12.87
CA LEU A 413 -6.89 -15.18 11.60
C LEU A 413 -8.11 -15.92 11.02
N TYR A 414 -8.16 -17.24 11.21
CA TYR A 414 -9.23 -18.11 10.72
C TYR A 414 -10.23 -18.52 11.81
N ASP A 415 -10.33 -17.74 12.88
CA ASP A 415 -11.40 -17.89 13.87
C ASP A 415 -12.70 -17.27 13.35
N PHE A 416 -13.34 -17.98 12.42
CA PHE A 416 -14.55 -17.54 11.72
C PHE A 416 -15.73 -17.24 12.66
N GLU A 417 -15.84 -17.96 13.78
CA GLU A 417 -16.87 -17.69 14.80
C GLU A 417 -16.66 -16.30 15.42
N SER A 418 -15.41 -15.96 15.79
CA SER A 418 -15.06 -14.63 16.29
C SER A 418 -15.23 -13.52 15.24
N LEU A 419 -15.08 -13.85 13.95
CA LEU A 419 -15.35 -12.93 12.85
C LEU A 419 -16.85 -12.70 12.61
N GLY A 420 -17.73 -13.57 13.12
CA GLY A 420 -19.18 -13.50 13.00
C GLY A 420 -19.75 -14.33 11.86
N VAL A 421 -19.01 -15.32 11.38
CA VAL A 421 -19.45 -16.28 10.37
C VAL A 421 -20.11 -17.47 11.06
N GLU A 422 -21.36 -17.76 10.69
CA GLU A 422 -22.16 -18.82 11.34
C GLU A 422 -22.08 -20.17 10.63
N GLU A 423 -21.83 -20.16 9.31
CA GLU A 423 -21.87 -21.33 8.43
C GLU A 423 -20.46 -21.74 7.99
N ALA A 424 -20.27 -22.98 7.54
CA ALA A 424 -19.00 -23.38 6.96
C ALA A 424 -18.74 -22.60 5.67
N GLY A 425 -17.59 -21.93 5.62
CA GLY A 425 -17.21 -21.09 4.49
C GLY A 425 -15.97 -21.62 3.76
N ILE A 426 -15.87 -21.25 2.49
CA ILE A 426 -14.73 -21.60 1.64
C ILE A 426 -14.13 -20.28 1.21
N TYR A 427 -12.92 -20.02 1.68
CA TYR A 427 -12.27 -18.73 1.57
C TYR A 427 -11.00 -18.83 0.75
N VAL A 428 -10.53 -17.69 0.25
CA VAL A 428 -9.20 -17.52 -0.32
C VAL A 428 -8.48 -16.36 0.37
N LEU A 429 -7.19 -16.52 0.60
CA LEU A 429 -6.32 -15.48 1.10
C LEU A 429 -5.55 -14.83 -0.06
N LEU A 430 -5.65 -13.51 -0.21
CA LEU A 430 -4.96 -12.74 -1.24
C LEU A 430 -4.03 -11.71 -0.58
N PRO A 431 -2.79 -11.53 -1.09
CA PRO A 431 -1.87 -10.55 -0.52
C PRO A 431 -2.29 -9.14 -0.96
N LEU A 432 -2.15 -8.17 -0.05
CA LEU A 432 -2.37 -6.76 -0.36
C LEU A 432 -1.03 -6.05 -0.45
N TYR A 433 -0.56 -5.76 -1.67
CA TYR A 433 0.79 -5.25 -1.89
C TYR A 433 0.90 -4.29 -3.08
N SER A 434 1.90 -3.41 -3.04
CA SER A 434 2.31 -2.62 -4.21
C SER A 434 3.81 -2.57 -4.25
N ASN A 435 4.38 -3.11 -5.33
CA ASN A 435 5.81 -3.27 -5.52
C ASN A 435 6.41 -4.08 -4.35
N GLU A 436 7.40 -3.53 -3.64
CA GLU A 436 8.06 -4.14 -2.49
C GLU A 436 7.28 -3.96 -1.17
N ILE A 437 6.17 -3.21 -1.18
CA ILE A 437 5.45 -2.85 0.04
C ILE A 437 4.22 -3.74 0.22
N LEU A 438 4.21 -4.51 1.31
CA LEU A 438 3.06 -5.27 1.79
C LEU A 438 2.23 -4.44 2.75
N TYR A 439 0.93 -4.36 2.52
CA TYR A 439 -0.04 -3.67 3.38
C TYR A 439 -0.80 -4.63 4.29
N GLY A 440 -0.97 -5.89 3.89
CA GLY A 440 -1.72 -6.90 4.64
C GLY A 440 -2.27 -8.00 3.74
N VAL A 441 -3.46 -8.51 4.08
CA VAL A 441 -4.16 -9.58 3.35
C VAL A 441 -5.66 -9.33 3.27
N LEU A 442 -6.26 -9.80 2.16
CA LEU A 442 -7.70 -9.92 1.97
C LEU A 442 -8.08 -11.38 2.14
N LEU A 443 -9.04 -11.66 3.03
CA LEU A 443 -9.67 -12.97 3.15
C LEU A 443 -11.11 -12.83 2.66
N CYS A 444 -11.50 -13.55 1.62
CA CYS A 444 -12.87 -13.47 1.08
C CYS A 444 -13.37 -14.83 0.58
N ASP A 445 -14.67 -14.95 0.34
CA ASP A 445 -15.26 -16.15 -0.23
C ASP A 445 -14.60 -16.54 -1.56
N LEU A 446 -14.37 -17.83 -1.75
CA LEU A 446 -13.88 -18.40 -2.99
C LEU A 446 -15.05 -18.78 -3.91
N THR A 447 -15.37 -17.87 -4.82
CA THR A 447 -16.43 -18.03 -5.84
C THR A 447 -15.85 -18.36 -7.21
N GLU A 448 -16.69 -18.73 -8.18
CA GLU A 448 -16.26 -18.87 -9.59
C GLU A 448 -15.67 -17.56 -10.13
N GLY A 449 -16.27 -16.43 -9.77
CA GLY A 449 -15.74 -15.11 -10.13
C GLY A 449 -14.32 -14.90 -9.61
N VAL A 450 -14.05 -15.31 -8.38
CA VAL A 450 -12.72 -15.19 -7.73
C VAL A 450 -11.72 -16.21 -8.27
N LEU A 451 -12.14 -17.43 -8.64
CA LEU A 451 -11.27 -18.40 -9.31
C LEU A 451 -10.77 -17.88 -10.67
N VAL A 452 -11.54 -17.03 -11.34
CA VAL A 452 -11.16 -16.44 -12.64
C VAL A 452 -10.45 -15.08 -12.48
N ASN A 453 -10.86 -14.27 -11.49
CA ASN A 453 -10.43 -12.87 -11.37
C ASN A 453 -9.70 -12.56 -10.06
N GLY A 454 -9.31 -13.56 -9.27
CA GLY A 454 -8.77 -13.39 -7.92
C GLY A 454 -7.49 -12.55 -7.88
N GLU A 455 -6.58 -12.76 -8.82
CA GLU A 455 -5.37 -11.94 -8.94
C GLU A 455 -5.68 -10.49 -9.30
N PHE A 456 -6.62 -10.27 -10.22
CA PHE A 456 -7.10 -8.93 -10.56
C PHE A 456 -7.73 -8.24 -9.34
N LEU A 457 -8.59 -8.95 -8.61
CA LEU A 457 -9.21 -8.47 -7.38
C LEU A 457 -8.16 -8.05 -6.35
N GLY A 458 -7.21 -8.95 -6.04
CA GLY A 458 -6.12 -8.68 -5.10
C GLY A 458 -5.32 -7.43 -5.50
N ASN A 459 -4.98 -7.29 -6.78
CA ASN A 459 -4.24 -6.14 -7.30
C ASN A 459 -5.03 -4.82 -7.17
N GLN A 460 -6.32 -4.81 -7.50
CA GLN A 460 -7.14 -3.61 -7.38
C GLN A 460 -7.37 -3.20 -5.92
N VAL A 461 -7.63 -4.17 -5.03
CA VAL A 461 -7.77 -3.89 -3.58
C VAL A 461 -6.44 -3.39 -3.01
N SER A 462 -5.31 -3.92 -3.47
CA SER A 462 -3.99 -3.42 -3.08
C SER A 462 -3.77 -1.97 -3.49
N ALA A 463 -4.13 -1.60 -4.72
CA ALA A 463 -4.05 -0.21 -5.19
C ALA A 463 -4.93 0.73 -4.36
N ALA A 464 -6.13 0.28 -4.00
CA ALA A 464 -7.05 0.98 -3.11
C ALA A 464 -6.43 1.25 -1.74
N VAL A 465 -5.88 0.20 -1.12
CA VAL A 465 -5.27 0.27 0.22
C VAL A 465 -4.05 1.19 0.20
N LYS A 466 -3.22 1.12 -0.85
CA LYS A 466 -2.13 2.07 -1.08
C LYS A 466 -2.63 3.51 -1.15
N MET A 467 -3.69 3.76 -1.92
CA MET A 467 -4.26 5.11 -2.06
C MET A 467 -4.78 5.65 -0.71
N ILE A 468 -5.53 4.83 0.04
CA ILE A 468 -6.00 5.19 1.38
C ILE A 468 -4.82 5.47 2.32
N ASN A 469 -3.77 4.66 2.26
CA ASN A 469 -2.55 4.88 3.04
C ASN A 469 -1.86 6.21 2.68
N LEU A 470 -1.72 6.51 1.38
CA LEU A 470 -1.16 7.78 0.90
C LEU A 470 -2.01 8.99 1.34
N LEU A 471 -3.34 8.89 1.27
CA LEU A 471 -4.24 9.95 1.74
C LEU A 471 -4.09 10.19 3.25
N LYS A 472 -4.02 9.13 4.06
CA LYS A 472 -3.77 9.23 5.51
C LYS A 472 -2.44 9.92 5.81
N THR A 473 -1.36 9.46 5.16
CA THR A 473 -0.04 10.06 5.34
C THR A 473 -0.01 11.53 4.90
N ASN A 474 -0.69 11.88 3.80
CA ASN A 474 -0.80 13.26 3.35
C ASN A 474 -1.56 14.16 4.32
N GLU A 475 -2.69 13.70 4.89
CA GLU A 475 -3.44 14.43 5.92
C GLU A 475 -2.57 14.68 7.17
N GLU A 476 -1.78 13.69 7.61
CA GLU A 476 -0.85 13.84 8.72
C GLU A 476 0.27 14.84 8.43
N ILE A 477 0.85 14.78 7.22
CA ILE A 477 1.89 15.73 6.78
C ILE A 477 1.33 17.15 6.72
N MET A 478 0.14 17.33 6.16
CA MET A 478 -0.54 18.63 6.09
C MET A 478 -0.77 19.22 7.48
N LYS A 479 -1.26 18.40 8.43
CA LYS A 479 -1.48 18.86 9.80
C LYS A 479 -0.17 19.30 10.47
N ARG A 480 0.91 18.52 10.32
CA ARG A 480 2.24 18.90 10.85
C ARG A 480 2.76 20.18 10.20
N LEU A 481 2.49 20.37 8.91
CA LEU A 481 2.86 21.59 8.19
C LEU A 481 2.12 22.81 8.72
N GLU A 482 0.80 22.71 8.93
CA GLU A 482 -0.02 23.78 9.51
C GLU A 482 0.46 24.18 10.91
N GLU A 483 0.72 23.19 11.78
CA GLU A 483 1.26 23.43 13.13
C GLU A 483 2.62 24.15 13.07
N SER A 484 3.51 23.72 12.17
CA SER A 484 4.81 24.35 11.96
C SER A 484 4.68 25.79 11.43
N MET A 485 3.79 26.04 10.47
CA MET A 485 3.52 27.38 9.94
C MET A 485 2.97 28.32 11.01
N ALA A 486 2.08 27.85 11.88
CA ALA A 486 1.54 28.63 12.99
C ALA A 486 2.65 29.04 13.99
N ILE A 487 3.56 28.12 14.32
CA ILE A 487 4.73 28.40 15.17
C ILE A 487 5.65 29.44 14.51
N LEU A 488 5.95 29.27 13.22
CA LEU A 488 6.79 30.21 12.47
C LEU A 488 6.18 31.62 12.42
N GLN A 489 4.87 31.74 12.19
CA GLN A 489 4.19 33.03 12.21
C GLN A 489 4.26 33.70 13.58
N LYS A 490 4.02 32.94 14.66
CA LYS A 490 4.13 33.46 16.03
C LYS A 490 5.55 33.95 16.34
N ASN A 491 6.56 33.18 15.94
CA ASN A 491 7.96 33.56 16.11
C ASN A 491 8.30 34.82 15.32
N ASN A 492 7.82 34.95 14.08
CA ASN A 492 8.01 36.16 13.28
C ASN A 492 7.38 37.40 13.93
N ILE A 493 6.17 37.29 14.48
CA ILE A 493 5.52 38.39 15.21
C ILE A 493 6.34 38.76 16.46
N MET A 494 6.81 37.75 17.21
CA MET A 494 7.62 37.98 18.40
C MET A 494 8.97 38.64 18.06
N LEU A 495 9.63 38.20 17.00
CA LEU A 495 10.86 38.80 16.50
C LEU A 495 10.64 40.24 16.02
N ASP A 496 9.53 40.52 15.33
CA ASP A 496 9.18 41.89 14.92
C ASP A 496 8.98 42.80 16.14
N ASN A 497 8.25 42.34 17.15
CA ASN A 497 8.04 43.08 18.41
C ASN A 497 9.37 43.32 19.17
N LEU A 498 10.18 42.28 19.35
CA LEU A 498 11.50 42.40 20.00
C LEU A 498 12.42 43.35 19.22
N SER A 499 12.31 43.39 17.89
CA SER A 499 13.10 44.31 17.06
C SER A 499 12.70 45.78 17.19
N LYS A 500 11.52 46.08 17.76
CA LYS A 500 10.93 47.43 17.89
C LYS A 500 10.88 47.96 19.33
N GLN A 501 11.20 47.15 20.33
CA GLN A 501 11.23 47.56 21.74
C GLN A 501 12.66 47.70 22.27
N ASP A 502 12.85 48.59 23.24
CA ASP A 502 14.09 48.74 23.98
C ASP A 502 14.15 47.66 25.09
N PRO A 503 15.18 46.81 25.13
CA PRO A 503 15.22 45.66 26.04
C PRO A 503 15.31 46.05 27.53
N LEU A 504 15.78 47.27 27.85
CA LEU A 504 15.90 47.72 29.23
C LEU A 504 14.60 48.34 29.75
N THR A 505 13.99 49.23 28.97
CA THR A 505 12.85 50.05 29.40
C THR A 505 11.50 49.51 28.96
N GLY A 506 11.45 48.59 27.98
CA GLY A 506 10.21 48.02 27.43
C GLY A 506 9.43 48.96 26.50
N ILE A 507 9.83 50.23 26.40
CA ILE A 507 9.26 51.22 25.50
C ILE A 507 9.78 51.01 24.06
N MET A 508 9.32 51.78 23.07
CA MET A 508 9.83 51.64 21.71
C MET A 508 11.33 51.93 21.64
N ASN A 509 12.10 51.11 20.92
CA ASN A 509 13.47 51.50 20.56
C ASN A 509 13.44 52.50 19.40
N ARG A 510 14.61 53.02 19.00
CA ARG A 510 14.74 53.93 17.87
C ARG A 510 13.97 53.48 16.63
N ARG A 511 14.09 52.21 16.23
CA ARG A 511 13.37 51.68 15.06
C ARG A 511 11.86 51.70 15.25
N GLY A 512 11.37 51.18 16.38
CA GLY A 512 9.94 51.15 16.70
C GLY A 512 9.31 52.53 16.75
N PHE A 513 10.01 53.50 17.34
CA PHE A 513 9.57 54.89 17.45
C PHE A 513 9.43 55.54 16.08
N PHE A 514 10.44 55.40 15.21
CA PHE A 514 10.39 55.97 13.86
C PHE A 514 9.25 55.36 13.03
N ASP A 515 9.12 54.03 13.03
CA ASP A 515 8.10 53.33 12.25
C ASP A 515 6.68 53.75 12.69
N ARG A 516 6.44 53.82 14.01
CA ARG A 516 5.12 54.22 14.55
C ARG A 516 4.84 55.71 14.38
N SER A 517 5.85 56.57 14.54
CA SER A 517 5.73 58.01 14.32
C SER A 517 5.25 58.31 12.90
N LEU A 518 5.82 57.64 11.89
CA LEU A 518 5.41 57.83 10.49
C LEU A 518 3.95 57.43 10.24
N GLN A 519 3.45 56.39 10.91
CA GLN A 519 2.04 56.01 10.82
C GLN A 519 1.14 57.08 11.43
N LEU A 520 1.45 57.53 12.65
CA LEU A 520 0.66 58.54 13.36
C LEU A 520 0.67 59.90 12.66
N LEU A 521 1.78 60.29 12.03
CA LEU A 521 1.84 61.53 11.26
C LEU A 521 0.92 61.50 10.05
N LYS A 522 0.81 60.35 9.38
CA LYS A 522 -0.12 60.19 8.27
C LYS A 522 -1.57 60.35 8.73
N GLU A 523 -1.92 59.77 9.87
CA GLU A 523 -3.25 59.95 10.50
C GLU A 523 -3.50 61.41 10.90
N CYS A 524 -2.49 62.12 11.41
CA CYS A 524 -2.61 63.53 11.79
C CYS A 524 -2.81 64.45 10.57
N GLU A 525 -2.13 64.18 9.46
CA GLU A 525 -2.29 64.92 8.20
C GLU A 525 -3.73 64.78 7.68
N GLU A 526 -4.27 63.57 7.67
CA GLU A 526 -5.65 63.28 7.27
C GLU A 526 -6.68 63.96 8.18
N GLN A 527 -6.41 64.01 9.49
CA GLN A 527 -7.32 64.57 10.50
C GLN A 527 -7.10 66.07 10.77
N LYS A 528 -6.14 66.72 10.10
CA LYS A 528 -5.70 68.10 10.37
C LYS A 528 -5.35 68.34 11.84
N ARG A 529 -4.75 67.34 12.49
CA ARG A 529 -4.30 67.40 13.88
C ARG A 529 -2.83 67.76 13.92
N THR A 530 -2.43 68.60 14.87
CA THR A 530 -1.01 68.97 15.06
C THR A 530 -0.23 67.82 15.71
N ALA A 531 1.07 67.75 15.46
CA ALA A 531 1.97 66.81 16.10
C ALA A 531 3.24 67.53 16.58
N THR A 532 3.68 67.25 17.79
CA THR A 532 4.85 67.88 18.43
C THR A 532 5.81 66.81 18.92
N VAL A 533 7.09 66.98 18.59
CA VAL A 533 8.18 66.14 19.05
C VAL A 533 8.78 66.75 20.32
N PHE A 534 9.01 65.92 21.33
CA PHE A 534 9.82 66.26 22.49
C PHE A 534 11.05 65.38 22.51
N TYR A 535 12.23 65.98 22.50
CA TYR A 535 13.50 65.29 22.72
C TYR A 535 13.90 65.46 24.18
N ALA A 536 14.15 64.33 24.85
CA ALA A 536 14.44 64.28 26.27
C ALA A 536 15.79 63.62 26.51
N ASP A 537 16.56 64.13 27.45
CA ASP A 537 17.83 63.53 27.85
C ASP A 537 17.94 63.48 29.36
N MET A 538 18.35 62.33 29.88
CA MET A 538 18.53 62.09 31.30
C MET A 538 19.70 62.90 31.86
N ASN A 539 19.41 63.69 32.89
CA ASN A 539 20.47 64.43 33.58
C ASN A 539 21.27 63.50 34.50
N SER A 540 22.60 63.64 34.48
CA SER A 540 23.51 63.08 35.48
C SER A 540 23.58 61.55 35.56
N LEU A 541 23.21 60.81 34.49
CA LEU A 541 23.29 59.35 34.46
C LEU A 541 24.70 58.83 34.80
N LYS A 542 25.75 59.44 34.26
CA LYS A 542 27.14 59.06 34.57
C LYS A 542 27.45 59.17 36.06
N ILE A 543 26.99 60.23 36.73
CA ILE A 543 27.22 60.43 38.16
C ILE A 543 26.46 59.38 38.99
N ILE A 544 25.25 59.01 38.56
CA ILE A 544 24.46 57.96 39.22
C ILE A 544 25.17 56.60 39.07
N ASN A 545 25.62 56.25 37.86
CA ASN A 545 26.37 55.02 37.60
C ASN A 545 27.68 54.96 38.41
N ASP A 546 28.48 56.02 38.35
CA ASP A 546 29.81 56.05 38.98
C ASP A 546 29.71 55.99 40.52
N ARG A 547 28.61 56.49 41.11
CA ARG A 547 28.46 56.61 42.57
C ARG A 547 27.58 55.54 43.21
N TYR A 548 26.56 55.07 42.51
CA TYR A 548 25.54 54.15 43.05
C TYR A 548 25.44 52.84 42.27
N GLY A 549 26.20 52.68 41.18
CA GLY A 549 26.25 51.47 40.38
C GLY A 549 25.32 51.49 39.17
N HIS A 550 25.60 50.61 38.21
CA HIS A 550 24.85 50.52 36.96
C HIS A 550 23.39 50.10 37.15
N ASP A 551 23.08 49.27 38.15
CA ASP A 551 21.71 48.86 38.46
C ASP A 551 20.81 50.06 38.83
N GLU A 552 21.38 51.07 39.49
CA GLU A 552 20.69 52.31 39.87
C GLU A 552 20.53 53.26 38.68
N GLY A 553 21.46 53.22 37.72
CA GLY A 553 21.30 53.87 36.42
C GLY A 553 20.18 53.24 35.60
N ASP A 554 20.13 51.91 35.55
CA ASP A 554 19.09 51.14 34.87
C ASP A 554 17.71 51.40 35.48
N PHE A 555 17.62 51.48 36.82
CA PHE A 555 16.41 51.90 37.52
C PHE A 555 15.96 53.30 37.07
N SER A 556 16.90 54.24 36.96
CA SER A 556 16.60 55.62 36.58
C SER A 556 16.11 55.71 35.13
N LEU A 557 16.72 54.94 34.22
CA LEU A 557 16.32 54.86 32.81
C LEU A 557 14.91 54.28 32.66
N LYS A 558 14.59 53.18 33.35
CA LYS A 558 13.23 52.59 33.37
C LYS A 558 12.20 53.60 33.89
N THR A 559 12.53 54.27 35.00
CA THR A 559 11.67 55.28 35.62
C THR A 559 11.33 56.43 34.65
N ILE A 560 12.32 56.90 33.87
CA ILE A 560 12.08 57.95 32.87
C ILE A 560 11.10 57.46 31.80
N GLY A 561 11.29 56.24 31.29
CA GLY A 561 10.37 55.63 30.34
C GLY A 561 8.94 55.57 30.88
N ASP A 562 8.76 55.12 32.12
CA ASP A 562 7.45 55.00 32.77
C ASP A 562 6.76 56.35 32.96
N ILE A 563 7.50 57.37 33.44
CA ILE A 563 6.98 58.72 33.63
C ILE A 563 6.58 59.33 32.29
N LEU A 564 7.43 59.23 31.27
CA LEU A 564 7.13 59.77 29.94
C LEU A 564 5.91 59.07 29.31
N ILE A 565 5.79 57.74 29.42
CA ILE A 565 4.60 57.02 28.95
C ILE A 565 3.35 57.51 29.66
N LYS A 566 3.40 57.68 30.99
CA LYS A 566 2.26 58.13 31.79
C LYS A 566 1.85 59.57 31.43
N SER A 567 2.82 60.47 31.23
CA SER A 567 2.55 61.86 30.84
C SER A 567 2.00 61.98 29.41
N VAL A 568 2.51 61.17 28.47
CA VAL A 568 2.03 61.20 27.07
C VAL A 568 0.64 60.55 26.93
N GLY A 569 0.37 59.48 27.67
CA GLY A 569 -0.90 58.77 27.68
C GLY A 569 -1.35 58.32 26.28
N ASP A 570 -2.66 58.34 26.03
CA ASP A 570 -3.25 57.93 24.74
C ASP A 570 -3.05 58.96 23.62
N ASN A 571 -2.44 60.11 23.92
CA ASN A 571 -2.24 61.21 22.98
C ASN A 571 -0.92 61.15 22.22
N GLY A 572 -0.13 60.08 22.37
CA GLY A 572 1.16 60.00 21.70
C GLY A 572 1.90 58.68 21.89
N ILE A 573 3.20 58.70 21.57
CA ILE A 573 4.12 57.58 21.74
C ILE A 573 5.46 58.03 22.31
N VAL A 574 6.17 57.11 22.96
CA VAL A 574 7.48 57.33 23.56
C VAL A 574 8.46 56.27 23.06
N GLY A 575 9.68 56.69 22.73
CA GLY A 575 10.75 55.77 22.39
C GLY A 575 12.10 56.21 22.96
N ARG A 576 12.95 55.23 23.27
CA ARG A 576 14.34 55.44 23.64
C ARG A 576 15.21 55.43 22.38
N ILE A 577 15.82 56.57 22.07
CA ILE A 577 16.54 56.79 20.80
C ILE A 577 18.04 56.48 20.97
N GLY A 578 18.57 56.69 22.17
CA GLY A 578 19.97 56.51 22.53
C GLY A 578 20.16 56.02 23.97
N GLY A 579 21.38 56.15 24.51
CA GLY A 579 21.71 55.65 25.86
C GLY A 579 20.86 56.31 26.95
N ASP A 580 20.89 57.63 27.04
CA ASP A 580 20.14 58.48 27.97
C ASP A 580 19.06 59.32 27.28
N GLU A 581 18.87 59.12 25.97
CA GLU A 581 18.02 59.94 25.12
C GLU A 581 16.67 59.26 24.82
N TYR A 582 15.60 60.02 24.98
CA TYR A 582 14.22 59.63 24.71
C TYR A 582 13.59 60.63 23.76
N CYS A 583 12.60 60.17 23.01
CA CYS A 583 11.80 61.00 22.13
C CYS A 583 10.32 60.69 22.34
N CYS A 584 9.49 61.72 22.42
CA CYS A 584 8.05 61.60 22.49
C CYS A 584 7.43 62.29 21.29
N LEU A 585 6.39 61.67 20.71
CA LEU A 585 5.54 62.31 19.71
C LEU A 585 4.16 62.49 20.34
N VAL A 586 3.74 63.74 20.55
CA VAL A 586 2.48 64.10 21.19
C VAL A 586 1.56 64.79 20.17
N LEU A 587 0.31 64.36 20.11
CA LEU A 587 -0.64 64.76 19.09
C LEU A 587 -1.69 65.73 19.66
N GLY A 588 -2.01 66.80 18.94
CA GLY A 588 -3.09 67.74 19.26
C GLY A 588 -2.69 68.97 20.08
N LEU A 589 -1.39 69.22 20.27
CA LEU A 589 -0.89 70.45 20.91
C LEU A 589 -0.94 71.60 19.90
N LYS A 590 -1.75 72.63 20.18
CA LYS A 590 -2.16 73.63 19.19
C LYS A 590 -1.04 74.61 18.81
N ASP A 591 -0.22 75.02 19.76
CA ASP A 591 0.81 76.04 19.61
C ASP A 591 2.03 75.77 20.53
N SER A 592 3.01 76.66 20.50
CA SER A 592 4.21 76.57 21.34
C SER A 592 3.87 76.65 22.82
N ASP A 593 2.90 77.49 23.21
CA ASP A 593 2.50 77.68 24.61
C ASP A 593 1.91 76.38 25.19
N ALA A 594 1.10 75.65 24.40
CA ALA A 594 0.60 74.33 24.77
C ALA A 594 1.70 73.26 24.86
N ALA A 595 2.74 73.36 24.02
CA ALA A 595 3.89 72.47 24.09
C ALA A 595 4.76 72.74 25.33
N ASP A 596 4.94 74.00 25.69
CA ASP A 596 5.68 74.39 26.89
C ASP A 596 4.90 74.02 28.16
N ALA A 597 3.57 74.20 28.19
CA ALA A 597 2.72 73.74 29.27
C ALA A 597 2.81 72.22 29.50
N PHE A 598 2.85 71.43 28.43
CA PHE A 598 3.06 69.99 28.53
C PHE A 598 4.46 69.64 29.07
N ALA A 599 5.51 70.36 28.65
CA ALA A 599 6.86 70.16 29.19
C ALA A 599 6.92 70.42 30.70
N GLU A 600 6.24 71.48 31.19
CA GLU A 600 6.12 71.77 32.62
C GLU A 600 5.35 70.69 33.39
N GLU A 601 4.28 70.13 32.81
CA GLU A 601 3.56 68.99 33.39
C GLU A 601 4.45 67.74 33.54
N VAL A 602 5.29 67.46 32.52
CA VAL A 602 6.27 66.38 32.59
C VAL A 602 7.30 66.66 33.69
N TYR A 603 7.81 67.89 33.80
CA TYR A 603 8.75 68.25 34.88
C TYR A 603 8.11 68.08 36.27
N SER A 604 6.86 68.52 36.44
CA SER A 604 6.12 68.33 37.69
C SER A 604 5.96 66.85 38.05
N SER A 605 5.71 65.99 37.06
CA SER A 605 5.64 64.53 37.26
C SER A 605 6.98 63.94 37.76
N PHE A 606 8.11 64.45 37.25
CA PHE A 606 9.43 64.07 37.76
C PHE A 606 9.69 64.60 39.18
N GLU A 607 9.23 65.80 39.51
CA GLU A 607 9.35 66.37 40.86
C GLU A 607 8.54 65.56 41.87
N GLU A 608 7.27 65.26 41.57
CA GLU A 608 6.39 64.43 42.39
C GLU A 608 7.00 63.04 42.64
N PHE A 609 7.52 62.40 41.59
CA PHE A 609 8.24 61.12 41.73
C PHE A 609 9.46 61.27 42.66
N ASN A 610 10.25 62.33 42.50
CA ASN A 610 11.44 62.54 43.31
C ASN A 610 11.11 62.85 44.78
N GLU A 611 9.98 63.45 45.10
CA GLU A 611 9.56 63.68 46.49
C GLU A 611 9.19 62.38 47.21
N HIS A 612 8.57 61.44 46.49
CA HIS A 612 8.08 60.17 47.05
C HIS A 612 9.06 59.00 46.92
N CYS A 613 10.16 59.18 46.19
CA CYS A 613 11.14 58.12 45.94
C CYS A 613 12.26 58.12 46.99
N ASP A 614 12.51 56.98 47.63
CA ASP A 614 13.53 56.83 48.69
C ASP A 614 15.00 56.84 48.18
N LYS A 615 15.21 56.97 46.87
CA LYS A 615 16.56 56.99 46.28
C LYS A 615 17.32 58.26 46.67
N PRO A 616 18.65 58.16 46.94
CA PRO A 616 19.47 59.28 47.42
C PRO A 616 19.82 60.31 46.34
N TYR A 617 19.36 60.12 45.11
CA TYR A 617 19.60 60.96 43.95
C TYR A 617 18.28 61.32 43.25
N LYS A 618 18.30 62.40 42.46
CA LYS A 618 17.13 62.82 41.67
C LYS A 618 17.15 62.18 40.28
N VAL A 619 16.02 61.61 39.86
CA VAL A 619 15.78 61.21 38.47
C VAL A 619 15.15 62.39 37.75
N SER A 620 15.84 62.96 36.76
CA SER A 620 15.32 64.10 36.01
C SER A 620 15.78 64.08 34.57
N VAL A 621 14.98 64.66 33.69
CA VAL A 621 15.29 64.86 32.27
C VAL A 621 15.35 66.34 31.96
N SER A 622 16.06 66.71 30.89
CA SER A 622 15.89 67.98 30.21
C SER A 622 15.08 67.72 28.93
N LEU A 623 14.19 68.65 28.56
CA LEU A 623 13.28 68.53 27.41
C LEU A 623 13.48 69.69 26.44
N GLY A 624 13.48 69.39 25.15
CA GLY A 624 13.30 70.37 24.07
C GLY A 624 12.14 69.93 23.16
N ASN A 625 11.36 70.88 22.63
CA ASN A 625 10.16 70.60 21.85
C ASN A 625 10.16 71.24 20.46
N CYS A 626 9.58 70.59 19.47
CA CYS A 626 9.39 71.16 18.13
C CYS A 626 8.10 70.65 17.49
N GLN A 627 7.26 71.55 17.01
CA GLN A 627 6.05 71.19 16.26
C GLN A 627 6.42 70.75 14.84
N ILE A 628 5.84 69.64 14.38
CA ILE A 628 6.08 69.10 13.04
C ILE A 628 5.29 69.91 12.01
N VAL A 629 5.99 70.43 11.00
CA VAL A 629 5.41 71.18 9.88
C VAL A 629 5.11 70.27 8.69
N GLU A 630 5.99 69.30 8.42
CA GLU A 630 5.85 68.34 7.31
C GLU A 630 5.58 66.92 7.85
N TYR A 631 4.45 66.32 7.52
CA TYR A 631 3.99 65.01 8.03
C TYR A 631 4.63 63.84 7.27
N ASN A 632 5.94 63.91 7.06
CA ASN A 632 6.72 62.91 6.35
C ASN A 632 8.02 62.59 7.12
N LYS A 633 8.81 61.63 6.62
CA LYS A 633 10.07 61.21 7.26
C LYS A 633 11.08 62.35 7.44
N LYS A 634 11.19 63.25 6.46
CA LYS A 634 12.11 64.37 6.52
C LYS A 634 11.66 65.40 7.55
N GLY A 635 10.35 65.67 7.62
CA GLY A 635 9.78 66.56 8.63
C GLY A 635 9.93 66.05 10.06
N LEU A 636 9.69 64.76 10.31
CA LEU A 636 9.95 64.14 11.61
C LEU A 636 11.43 64.27 12.02
N GLN A 637 12.35 63.97 11.10
CA GLN A 637 13.78 64.05 11.38
C GLN A 637 14.23 65.49 11.64
N ASN A 638 13.74 66.46 10.87
CA ASN A 638 14.03 67.88 11.08
C ASN A 638 13.50 68.35 12.45
N ALA A 639 12.27 67.97 12.81
CA ALA A 639 11.67 68.35 14.10
C ALA A 639 12.43 67.73 15.29
N MET A 640 12.89 66.48 15.16
CA MET A 640 13.76 65.87 16.18
C MET A 640 15.08 66.63 16.34
N THR A 641 15.73 67.03 15.23
CA THR A 641 16.97 67.85 15.29
C THR A 641 16.72 69.20 15.97
N MET A 642 15.64 69.90 15.62
CA MET A 642 15.31 71.19 16.23
C MET A 642 14.92 71.06 17.71
N ALA A 643 14.26 69.97 18.08
CA ALA A 643 13.95 69.66 19.48
C ALA A 643 15.23 69.38 20.29
N ASP A 644 16.21 68.68 19.71
CA ASP A 644 17.53 68.44 20.32
C ASP A 644 18.34 69.75 20.48
N GLU A 645 18.30 70.65 19.50
CA GLU A 645 18.92 71.97 19.61
C GLU A 645 18.33 72.79 20.77
N LYS A 646 17.00 72.81 20.90
CA LYS A 646 16.31 73.45 22.04
C LYS A 646 16.65 72.78 23.38
N LEU A 647 16.76 71.45 23.40
CA LEU A 647 17.20 70.70 24.57
C LEU A 647 18.61 71.13 25.00
N TYR A 648 19.52 71.33 24.05
CA TYR A 648 20.88 71.81 24.33
C TYR A 648 20.89 73.21 24.95
N GLU A 649 19.98 74.10 24.54
CA GLU A 649 19.80 75.41 25.17
C GLU A 649 19.32 75.28 26.61
N VAL A 650 18.33 74.43 26.88
CA VAL A 650 17.82 74.16 28.24
C VAL A 650 18.93 73.63 29.14
N LYS A 651 19.79 72.75 28.64
CA LYS A 651 20.93 72.20 29.40
C LYS A 651 21.97 73.25 29.79
N LYS A 652 22.19 74.32 29.00
CA LYS A 652 23.18 75.37 29.31
C LYS A 652 22.86 76.15 30.58
N TYR A 653 21.58 76.31 30.90
CA TYR A 653 21.12 77.18 32.00
C TYR A 653 20.75 76.41 33.28
N ARG A 654 20.89 75.07 33.29
CA ARG A 654 20.47 74.23 34.43
C ARG A 654 21.61 73.96 35.42
N LYS A 655 21.34 74.10 36.72
CA LYS A 655 22.28 73.74 37.81
C LYS A 655 22.37 72.20 37.96
N LYS A 656 23.59 71.69 38.20
CA LYS A 656 23.84 70.24 38.40
C LYS A 656 23.52 69.81 39.83
N ASP A 657 22.24 69.70 40.16
CA ASP A 657 21.77 69.22 41.48
C ASP A 657 21.40 67.74 41.42
N VAL A 658 22.34 66.87 41.80
CA VAL A 658 22.20 65.40 41.65
C VAL A 658 21.75 64.71 42.94
N VAL A 659 22.12 65.24 44.10
CA VAL A 659 21.91 64.62 45.42
C VAL A 659 20.68 65.25 46.09
N LYS A 660 19.79 64.43 46.67
CA LYS A 660 18.73 64.95 47.54
C LYS A 660 19.36 65.40 48.85
N VAL A 661 19.25 66.69 49.18
CA VAL A 661 19.68 67.19 50.48
C VAL A 661 18.69 66.64 51.51
N LYS A 662 19.16 65.79 52.43
CA LYS A 662 18.34 65.35 53.57
C LYS A 662 18.02 66.59 54.41
N ASN A 663 16.74 66.92 54.55
CA ASN A 663 16.28 67.80 55.63
C ASN A 663 16.37 67.07 56.96
#